data_AF-A0A8T5REW9-F1
#
_entry.id   AF-A0A8T5REW9-F1
#
_cell.length_a   1.000
_cell.length_b   1.000
_cell.length_c   1.000
_cell.angle_alpha   90.00
_cell.angle_beta   90.00
_cell.angle_gamma   90.00
#
_symmetry.space_group_name_H-M   'P 1'
#
loop_
_entity.id
_entity.type
_entity.pdbx_description
1 polymer ?
#
loop_
_entity_poly.entity_id
_entity_poly.type
_entity_poly.pdbx_seq_one_letter_code
_entity_poly.pdbx_strand_id
1 'polypeptide(L)'
;MKKNEIMITTRESINFQFSLIFGYSSPTDLIAGDVIGPGKLTKAMVNELSKEVITYLRMYNAILRDFAGSEVFSIEFELYNFDQKDAQMNIYPKSMVLIPGKYKECESLLLALKPETGYLDPHKSRESINHISKLFYEIEEFSNHPLLEHQKKIQVYNKFATRFSKKLYGDLIEDKWNKKLIGLSVSLPTEKGMLSTYGSIRTDVDYLWNKSPIEIKFSDQKYNRLKSPYIGKSTIDHLKYAISEPSANFIVEKTLILGTNLLKLANTGTIDDIQEKIISYFVAKIEESFGKNQELFSGVEIISYMEKMLTDFNIKVDNFLKISKNFLTTGELGDVSELLEKYNSFIIDNSKENLDFYSDVSKLAISSMTLSIISEGKLRASELHSVINYFEEVVKNSIICIRNSFPRYLSRHRLNTLTYHFIRILHEKFENEQKPSKNLGQNILSKFEQHLISQIEINPIVLLKVGIFNEDVLNKEFKKLVNNNIKSFFSSINLSISDLIAFAEVQMEKDSKLIYSHIRKFERFSDELKYLLSYILRYTTINRFLKEEPDGEISDPVTFANRFHRFLEKRIGAINFTWKTYILEWIKDYAKKFFSIEEIRDWSLDETLFEFIKYLEERESDEQEPETFLKFLDKYILRISNDIEKEILIDFYKQYEFCIGIKTEFPKYIQKKVEKEINLFKVEQEKKTPKNYLSFDEQNRFYNYIKEKELRYFSKLIPRPVSLILKQELTAEEVDSFNADLFHVFEFKYWHNKAKYDIADNFKEVYREWIKNL
;
A
#
# COMPACT_ATOMS: atom_id res chain seq x y z
N MET A 1 -28.58 14.30 28.17
CA MET A 1 -27.71 14.84 27.10
C MET A 1 -28.21 14.32 25.77
N LYS A 2 -28.89 15.16 24.97
CA LYS A 2 -29.31 14.80 23.61
C LYS A 2 -28.05 14.72 22.74
N LYS A 3 -27.85 13.58 22.08
CA LYS A 3 -26.91 13.44 20.96
C LYS A 3 -27.25 14.54 19.95
N ASN A 4 -26.29 15.40 19.64
CA ASN A 4 -26.30 16.09 18.35
C ASN A 4 -25.94 15.03 17.31
N GLU A 5 -26.95 14.28 16.84
CA GLU A 5 -26.84 13.56 15.58
C GLU A 5 -26.75 14.64 14.50
N ILE A 6 -25.54 14.81 13.94
CA ILE A 6 -25.33 15.60 12.74
C ILE A 6 -26.20 14.95 11.68
N MET A 7 -27.27 15.64 11.28
CA MET A 7 -28.20 15.17 10.26
C MET A 7 -27.50 15.33 8.91
N ILE A 8 -26.75 14.32 8.50
CA ILE A 8 -26.03 14.28 7.22
C ILE A 8 -27.06 14.42 6.10
N THR A 9 -26.91 15.44 5.24
CA THR A 9 -27.81 15.63 4.11
C THR A 9 -27.63 14.51 3.07
N THR A 10 -28.66 14.22 2.26
CA THR A 10 -28.56 13.21 1.18
C THR A 10 -27.38 13.47 0.24
N ARG A 11 -27.04 14.74 0.01
CA ARG A 11 -25.90 15.16 -0.82
C ARG A 11 -24.55 14.85 -0.17
N GLU A 12 -24.40 15.13 1.13
CA GLU A 12 -23.18 14.80 1.87
C GLU A 12 -22.99 13.29 1.96
N SER A 13 -24.07 12.54 2.21
CA SER A 13 -24.06 11.08 2.21
C SER A 13 -23.57 10.52 0.86
N ILE A 14 -24.05 11.06 -0.26
CA ILE A 14 -23.58 10.71 -1.61
C ILE A 14 -22.08 11.05 -1.76
N ASN A 15 -21.64 12.24 -1.35
CA ASN A 15 -20.23 12.62 -1.45
C ASN A 15 -19.30 11.75 -0.59
N PHE A 16 -19.77 11.23 0.55
CA PHE A 16 -19.00 10.31 1.40
C PHE A 16 -18.90 8.90 0.79
N GLN A 17 -19.89 8.48 0.00
CA GLN A 17 -19.92 7.16 -0.65
C GLN A 17 -19.31 7.15 -2.05
N PHE A 18 -19.31 8.30 -2.72
CA PHE A 18 -18.81 8.47 -4.07
C PHE A 18 -17.72 9.55 -4.07
N SER A 19 -16.50 9.11 -4.32
CA SER A 19 -15.39 9.99 -4.64
C SER A 19 -14.76 9.53 -5.94
N LEU A 20 -14.20 10.47 -6.69
CA LEU A 20 -13.65 10.25 -8.02
C LEU A 20 -12.37 11.05 -8.17
N ILE A 21 -11.28 10.37 -8.51
CA ILE A 21 -10.03 11.00 -8.91
C ILE A 21 -9.81 10.64 -10.38
N PHE A 22 -9.73 11.67 -11.22
CA PHE A 22 -9.41 11.52 -12.63
C PHE A 22 -8.05 12.14 -12.92
N GLY A 23 -7.26 11.43 -13.72
CA GLY A 23 -5.98 11.91 -14.24
C GLY A 23 -5.88 11.65 -15.75
N TYR A 24 -5.24 12.57 -16.45
CA TYR A 24 -4.85 12.46 -17.85
C TYR A 24 -3.37 12.81 -17.99
N SER A 25 -2.64 12.05 -18.80
CA SER A 25 -1.28 12.36 -19.22
C SER A 25 -1.12 12.18 -20.72
N SER A 26 -0.43 13.12 -21.33
CA SER A 26 -0.01 13.04 -22.73
C SER A 26 1.50 12.81 -22.87
N PRO A 27 1.99 12.44 -24.08
CA PRO A 27 3.41 12.26 -24.37
C PRO A 27 4.25 13.52 -24.22
N THR A 28 3.64 14.70 -24.21
CA THR A 28 4.34 15.98 -23.99
C THR A 28 4.52 16.30 -22.50
N ASP A 29 4.44 15.28 -21.62
CA ASP A 29 4.46 15.37 -20.15
C ASP A 29 3.38 16.29 -19.55
N LEU A 30 2.31 16.56 -20.30
CA LEU A 30 1.20 17.31 -19.76
C LEU A 30 0.36 16.41 -18.87
N ILE A 31 0.21 16.80 -17.59
CA ILE A 31 -0.64 16.09 -16.65
C ILE A 31 -1.73 17.02 -16.14
N ALA A 32 -2.98 16.60 -16.30
CA ALA A 32 -4.16 17.31 -15.83
C ALA A 32 -5.11 16.33 -15.12
N GLY A 33 -5.91 16.81 -14.19
CA GLY A 33 -6.86 15.97 -13.48
C GLY A 33 -7.78 16.75 -12.57
N ASP A 34 -8.71 16.05 -11.95
CA ASP A 34 -9.59 16.64 -10.94
C ASP A 34 -9.97 15.59 -9.88
N VAL A 35 -10.35 16.08 -8.71
CA VAL A 35 -10.83 15.26 -7.59
C VAL A 35 -12.21 15.74 -7.18
N ILE A 36 -13.18 14.83 -7.19
CA ILE A 36 -14.52 15.04 -6.64
C ILE A 36 -14.60 14.16 -5.39
N GLY A 37 -14.70 14.77 -4.22
CA GLY A 37 -14.78 14.07 -2.95
C GLY A 37 -15.47 14.91 -1.87
N PRO A 38 -15.57 14.39 -0.64
CA PRO A 38 -16.15 15.12 0.47
C PRO A 38 -15.24 16.26 0.96
N GLY A 39 -13.93 16.19 0.70
CA GLY A 39 -12.96 17.22 1.07
C GLY A 39 -12.97 18.43 0.13
N LYS A 40 -12.45 19.56 0.61
CA LYS A 40 -12.16 20.75 -0.21
C LYS A 40 -10.66 20.90 -0.38
N LEU A 41 -10.16 20.48 -1.54
CA LEU A 41 -8.75 20.56 -1.91
C LEU A 41 -8.44 21.79 -2.76
N THR A 42 -7.25 22.34 -2.57
CA THR A 42 -6.66 23.35 -3.46
C THR A 42 -6.30 22.74 -4.82
N LYS A 43 -6.30 23.57 -5.87
CA LYS A 43 -5.90 23.14 -7.23
C LYS A 43 -4.50 22.54 -7.30
N ALA A 44 -3.58 23.00 -6.45
CA ALA A 44 -2.23 22.48 -6.39
C ALA A 44 -2.22 21.01 -5.91
N MET A 45 -2.93 20.72 -4.82
CA MET A 45 -3.05 19.36 -4.28
C MET A 45 -3.83 18.44 -5.21
N VAL A 46 -4.88 18.93 -5.87
CA VAL A 46 -5.60 18.17 -6.91
C VAL A 46 -4.64 17.72 -8.02
N ASN A 47 -3.79 18.62 -8.53
CA ASN A 47 -2.83 18.28 -9.57
C ASN A 47 -1.74 17.31 -9.09
N GLU A 48 -1.27 17.45 -7.84
CA GLU A 48 -0.31 16.53 -7.23
C GLU A 48 -0.88 15.11 -7.11
N LEU A 49 -2.10 14.98 -6.60
CA LEU A 49 -2.81 13.70 -6.49
C LEU A 49 -3.00 13.04 -7.86
N SER A 50 -3.44 13.80 -8.87
CA SER A 50 -3.59 13.26 -10.23
C SER A 50 -2.26 12.77 -10.83
N LYS A 51 -1.15 13.45 -10.55
CA LYS A 51 0.20 13.02 -10.97
C LYS A 51 0.64 11.73 -10.28
N GLU A 52 0.45 11.63 -8.97
CA GLU A 52 0.81 10.42 -8.21
C GLU A 52 0.03 9.19 -8.70
N VAL A 53 -1.28 9.35 -8.92
CA VAL A 53 -2.18 8.28 -9.42
C VAL A 53 -1.69 7.73 -10.76
N ILE A 54 -1.33 8.59 -11.73
CA ILE A 54 -0.78 8.16 -13.02
C ILE A 54 0.58 7.49 -12.87
N THR A 55 1.43 8.02 -11.99
CA THR A 55 2.78 7.46 -11.74
C THR A 55 2.67 6.03 -11.21
N TYR A 56 1.78 5.77 -10.24
CA TYR A 56 1.55 4.43 -9.72
C TYR A 56 1.06 3.46 -10.79
N LEU A 57 0.16 3.89 -11.69
CA LEU A 57 -0.29 3.05 -12.80
C LEU A 57 0.85 2.72 -13.76
N ARG A 58 1.66 3.70 -14.16
CA ARG A 58 2.80 3.48 -15.08
C ARG A 58 3.81 2.49 -14.48
N MET A 59 4.16 2.67 -13.21
CA MET A 59 5.05 1.76 -12.50
C MET A 59 4.47 0.34 -12.44
N TYR A 60 3.17 0.22 -12.18
CA TYR A 60 2.50 -1.06 -12.09
C TYR A 60 2.36 -1.75 -13.47
N ASN A 61 1.99 -1.01 -14.53
CA ASN A 61 1.98 -1.54 -15.90
C ASN A 61 3.37 -1.98 -16.36
N ALA A 62 4.44 -1.25 -16.01
CA ALA A 62 5.81 -1.69 -16.32
C ALA A 62 6.14 -3.05 -15.68
N ILE A 63 5.69 -3.27 -14.43
CA ILE A 63 5.81 -4.57 -13.76
C ILE A 63 4.98 -5.63 -14.49
N LEU A 64 3.73 -5.34 -14.85
CA LEU A 64 2.86 -6.30 -15.51
C LEU A 64 3.36 -6.71 -16.90
N ARG A 65 3.97 -5.80 -17.66
CA ARG A 65 4.60 -6.14 -18.95
C ARG A 65 5.76 -7.13 -18.77
N ASP A 66 6.55 -7.00 -17.71
CA ASP A 66 7.66 -7.92 -17.44
C ASP A 66 7.19 -9.29 -16.92
N PHE A 67 6.21 -9.30 -16.01
CA PHE A 67 5.78 -10.53 -15.32
C PHE A 67 4.61 -11.26 -15.97
N ALA A 68 3.79 -10.58 -16.79
CA ALA A 68 2.61 -11.15 -17.44
C ALA A 68 2.44 -10.76 -18.93
N GLY A 69 3.33 -9.93 -19.50
CA GLY A 69 3.16 -9.42 -20.87
C GLY A 69 1.84 -8.67 -21.07
N SER A 70 1.33 -8.02 -20.02
CA SER A 70 -0.02 -7.47 -19.98
C SER A 70 -0.04 -6.06 -19.38
N GLU A 71 -1.12 -5.32 -19.60
CA GLU A 71 -1.45 -4.05 -18.92
C GLU A 71 -2.71 -4.22 -18.06
N VAL A 72 -2.90 -3.34 -17.06
CA VAL A 72 -4.16 -3.30 -16.32
C VAL A 72 -5.33 -2.95 -17.24
N PHE A 73 -6.35 -3.81 -17.21
CA PHE A 73 -7.65 -3.49 -17.77
C PHE A 73 -8.56 -2.78 -16.75
N SER A 74 -8.68 -3.37 -15.55
CA SER A 74 -9.39 -2.79 -14.42
C SER A 74 -9.02 -3.52 -13.12
N ILE A 75 -9.14 -2.83 -11.99
CA ILE A 75 -9.00 -3.43 -10.65
C ILE A 75 -10.18 -3.00 -9.79
N GLU A 76 -10.79 -3.94 -9.08
CA GLU A 76 -11.79 -3.65 -8.05
C GLU A 76 -11.25 -4.11 -6.69
N PHE A 77 -11.33 -3.21 -5.71
CA PHE A 77 -11.04 -3.48 -4.31
C PHE A 77 -12.32 -3.38 -3.48
N GLU A 78 -12.56 -4.33 -2.60
CA GLU A 78 -13.48 -4.20 -1.47
C GLU A 78 -12.80 -3.35 -0.39
N LEU A 79 -13.53 -2.37 0.15
CA LEU A 79 -13.07 -1.54 1.25
C LEU A 79 -13.61 -2.09 2.57
N TYR A 80 -12.77 -2.86 3.26
CA TYR A 80 -13.11 -3.46 4.55
C TYR A 80 -12.81 -2.48 5.69
N ASN A 81 -13.80 -2.20 6.55
CA ASN A 81 -13.59 -1.43 7.77
C ASN A 81 -13.25 -2.37 8.94
N PHE A 82 -12.08 -2.20 9.55
CA PHE A 82 -11.64 -3.03 10.67
C PHE A 82 -12.28 -2.64 12.01
N ASP A 83 -12.84 -1.43 12.14
CA ASP A 83 -13.59 -0.98 13.30
C ASP A 83 -15.10 -1.16 13.07
N GLN A 84 -15.61 -2.33 13.46
CA GLN A 84 -17.01 -2.71 13.24
C GLN A 84 -18.01 -1.75 13.89
N LYS A 85 -17.68 -1.18 15.06
CA LYS A 85 -18.58 -0.25 15.76
C LYS A 85 -18.69 1.06 15.02
N ASP A 86 -17.57 1.53 14.48
CA ASP A 86 -17.55 2.73 13.66
C ASP A 86 -18.26 2.52 12.31
N ALA A 87 -18.05 1.37 11.67
CA ALA A 87 -18.71 0.98 10.43
C ALA A 87 -20.25 0.95 10.54
N GLN A 88 -20.79 0.67 11.73
CA GLN A 88 -22.25 0.70 11.97
C GLN A 88 -22.81 2.12 12.15
N MET A 89 -21.97 3.08 12.50
CA MET A 89 -22.39 4.45 12.80
C MET A 89 -22.14 5.43 11.65
N ASN A 90 -21.18 5.14 10.78
CA ASN A 90 -20.74 6.03 9.71
C ASN A 90 -21.03 5.41 8.34
N ILE A 91 -21.09 6.26 7.31
CA ILE A 91 -21.36 5.85 5.94
C ILE A 91 -20.04 5.76 5.17
N TYR A 92 -19.63 4.55 4.81
CA TYR A 92 -18.41 4.31 4.05
C TYR A 92 -18.69 3.75 2.65
N PRO A 93 -17.81 4.04 1.67
CA PRO A 93 -17.78 3.31 0.41
C PRO A 93 -17.41 1.85 0.69
N LYS A 94 -18.00 0.94 -0.08
CA LYS A 94 -17.71 -0.50 0.02
C LYS A 94 -16.73 -0.97 -1.05
N SER A 95 -16.54 -0.21 -2.13
CA SER A 95 -15.60 -0.55 -3.18
C SER A 95 -14.79 0.65 -3.65
N MET A 96 -13.61 0.35 -4.17
CA MET A 96 -12.73 1.26 -4.88
C MET A 96 -12.35 0.61 -6.21
N VAL A 97 -12.58 1.31 -7.31
CA VAL A 97 -12.37 0.80 -8.67
C VAL A 97 -11.35 1.65 -9.38
N LEU A 98 -10.34 1.00 -9.96
CA LEU A 98 -9.32 1.59 -10.81
C LEU A 98 -9.57 1.19 -12.27
N ILE A 99 -9.78 2.17 -13.15
CA ILE A 99 -10.01 1.93 -14.58
C ILE A 99 -9.07 2.83 -15.39
N PRO A 100 -8.02 2.28 -15.99
CA PRO A 100 -7.21 3.00 -16.95
C PRO A 100 -7.93 3.14 -18.29
N GLY A 101 -7.72 4.26 -18.96
CA GLY A 101 -8.14 4.52 -20.33
C GLY A 101 -6.95 4.95 -21.19
N LYS A 102 -7.01 4.66 -22.49
CA LYS A 102 -5.94 4.92 -23.43
C LYS A 102 -6.53 5.37 -24.77
N TYR A 103 -5.95 6.40 -25.35
CA TYR A 103 -6.25 6.81 -26.72
C TYR A 103 -4.97 7.32 -27.38
N LYS A 104 -4.56 6.67 -28.49
CA LYS A 104 -3.23 6.85 -29.08
C LYS A 104 -2.13 6.66 -28.00
N GLU A 105 -1.25 7.64 -27.85
CA GLU A 105 -0.19 7.65 -26.83
C GLU A 105 -0.62 8.30 -25.51
N CYS A 106 -1.86 8.79 -25.42
CA CYS A 106 -2.37 9.43 -24.20
C CYS A 106 -2.96 8.41 -23.24
N GLU A 107 -2.68 8.60 -21.96
CA GLU A 107 -3.12 7.76 -20.87
C GLU A 107 -4.06 8.54 -19.97
N SER A 108 -5.09 7.88 -19.47
CA SER A 108 -5.99 8.43 -18.47
C SER A 108 -6.30 7.39 -17.43
N LEU A 109 -6.73 7.85 -16.27
CA LEU A 109 -6.98 6.98 -15.14
C LEU A 109 -8.16 7.51 -14.35
N LEU A 110 -9.08 6.60 -14.05
CA LEU A 110 -10.17 6.82 -13.14
C LEU A 110 -9.97 5.97 -11.89
N LEU A 111 -9.97 6.61 -10.73
CA LEU A 111 -10.16 5.97 -9.44
C LEU A 111 -11.50 6.41 -8.87
N ALA A 112 -12.42 5.48 -8.65
CA ALA A 112 -13.78 5.76 -8.19
C ALA A 112 -14.14 4.95 -6.95
N LEU A 113 -14.82 5.57 -5.99
CA LEU A 113 -15.41 4.91 -4.82
C LEU A 113 -16.90 4.70 -5.04
N LYS A 114 -17.43 3.56 -4.59
CA LYS A 114 -18.86 3.23 -4.68
C LYS A 114 -19.41 2.59 -3.39
N PRO A 115 -20.73 2.69 -3.14
CA PRO A 115 -21.38 2.05 -1.99
C PRO A 115 -21.58 0.54 -2.13
N GLU A 116 -21.28 -0.06 -3.28
CA GLU A 116 -21.50 -1.48 -3.56
C GLU A 116 -20.29 -2.13 -4.27
N THR A 117 -20.10 -3.43 -4.08
CA THR A 117 -19.06 -4.27 -4.71
C THR A 117 -19.66 -5.17 -5.80
N GLY A 118 -18.93 -5.40 -6.89
CA GLY A 118 -19.23 -6.42 -7.91
C GLY A 118 -20.29 -6.07 -8.96
N TYR A 119 -20.80 -4.85 -8.98
CA TYR A 119 -21.88 -4.42 -9.89
C TYR A 119 -21.43 -3.59 -11.08
N LEU A 120 -20.15 -3.24 -11.17
CA LEU A 120 -19.64 -2.38 -12.24
C LEU A 120 -19.26 -3.20 -13.48
N ASP A 121 -19.68 -2.73 -14.66
CA ASP A 121 -19.29 -3.18 -15.98
C ASP A 121 -17.95 -2.50 -16.37
N PRO A 122 -16.82 -3.22 -16.30
CA PRO A 122 -15.50 -2.63 -16.55
C PRO A 122 -15.31 -2.26 -18.02
N HIS A 123 -16.05 -2.87 -18.95
CA HIS A 123 -15.94 -2.58 -20.39
C HIS A 123 -16.63 -1.26 -20.72
N LYS A 124 -17.89 -1.07 -20.32
CA LYS A 124 -18.62 0.20 -20.53
C LYS A 124 -17.95 1.40 -19.87
N SER A 125 -17.44 1.19 -18.66
CA SER A 125 -16.73 2.26 -17.94
C SER A 125 -15.42 2.61 -18.62
N ARG A 126 -14.65 1.63 -19.12
CA ARG A 126 -13.45 1.88 -19.91
C ARG A 126 -13.75 2.57 -21.24
N GLU A 127 -14.82 2.21 -21.95
CA GLU A 127 -15.27 2.92 -23.16
C GLU A 127 -15.56 4.39 -22.88
N SER A 128 -16.25 4.67 -21.77
CA SER A 128 -16.56 6.04 -21.33
C SER A 128 -15.27 6.82 -21.09
N ILE A 129 -14.29 6.22 -20.42
CA ILE A 129 -13.00 6.87 -20.12
C ILE A 129 -12.19 7.06 -21.41
N ASN A 130 -12.09 6.06 -22.29
CA ASN A 130 -11.39 6.18 -23.57
C ASN A 130 -11.98 7.31 -24.44
N HIS A 131 -13.31 7.47 -24.42
CA HIS A 131 -13.97 8.58 -25.08
C HIS A 131 -13.56 9.94 -24.48
N ILE A 132 -13.45 10.04 -23.15
CA ILE A 132 -12.89 11.23 -22.49
C ILE A 132 -11.42 11.45 -22.88
N SER A 133 -10.59 10.41 -22.94
CA SER A 133 -9.19 10.52 -23.37
C SER A 133 -9.09 11.06 -24.79
N LYS A 134 -9.95 10.61 -25.70
CA LYS A 134 -10.05 11.12 -27.07
C LYS A 134 -10.39 12.61 -27.10
N LEU A 135 -11.41 13.04 -26.35
CA LEU A 135 -11.79 14.45 -26.29
C LEU A 135 -10.66 15.32 -25.71
N PHE A 136 -9.93 14.82 -24.71
CA PHE A 136 -8.75 15.50 -24.17
C PHE A 136 -7.64 15.67 -25.21
N TYR A 137 -7.37 14.63 -25.99
CA TYR A 137 -6.40 14.68 -27.07
C TYR A 137 -6.79 15.74 -28.14
N GLU A 138 -8.07 15.83 -28.49
CA GLU A 138 -8.56 16.87 -29.42
C GLU A 138 -8.37 18.29 -28.85
N ILE A 139 -8.59 18.46 -27.53
CA ILE A 139 -8.33 19.73 -26.84
C ILE A 139 -6.83 20.06 -26.83
N GLU A 140 -5.98 19.05 -26.69
CA GLU A 140 -4.52 19.20 -26.73
C GLU A 140 -4.02 19.63 -28.11
N GLU A 141 -4.51 18.98 -29.18
CA GLU A 141 -4.22 19.40 -30.56
C GLU A 141 -4.63 20.86 -30.79
N PHE A 142 -5.82 21.27 -30.31
CA PHE A 142 -6.29 22.65 -30.44
C PHE A 142 -5.47 23.63 -29.59
N SER A 143 -5.12 23.24 -28.37
CA SER A 143 -4.40 24.09 -27.40
C SER A 143 -2.90 24.20 -27.70
N ASN A 144 -2.36 23.34 -28.58
CA ASN A 144 -0.98 23.40 -29.05
C ASN A 144 -0.68 24.53 -30.05
N HIS A 145 -1.62 25.46 -30.23
CA HIS A 145 -1.42 26.67 -31.01
C HIS A 145 -0.19 27.49 -30.52
N PRO A 146 0.73 27.96 -31.41
CA PRO A 146 1.96 28.67 -31.04
C PRO A 146 1.75 29.96 -30.25
N LEU A 147 0.58 30.59 -30.43
CA LEU A 147 0.21 31.85 -29.76
C LEU A 147 -0.32 31.67 -28.33
N LEU A 148 -0.56 30.44 -27.87
CA LEU A 148 -1.05 30.20 -26.51
C LEU A 148 0.12 30.04 -25.54
N GLU A 149 0.23 30.95 -24.57
CA GLU A 149 1.21 30.84 -23.49
C GLU A 149 0.98 29.59 -22.64
N HIS A 150 2.05 29.00 -22.12
CA HIS A 150 2.01 27.76 -21.33
C HIS A 150 1.03 27.82 -20.15
N GLN A 151 0.99 28.95 -19.42
CA GLN A 151 0.05 29.14 -18.31
C GLN A 151 -1.42 29.09 -18.75
N LYS A 152 -1.75 29.68 -19.91
CA LYS A 152 -3.10 29.65 -20.47
C LYS A 152 -3.48 28.24 -20.92
N LYS A 153 -2.53 27.49 -21.49
CA LYS A 153 -2.75 26.07 -21.84
C LYS A 153 -3.14 25.25 -20.61
N ILE A 154 -2.39 25.37 -19.51
CA ILE A 154 -2.68 24.69 -18.24
C ILE A 154 -4.09 25.05 -17.72
N GLN A 155 -4.47 26.33 -17.80
CA GLN A 155 -5.81 26.75 -17.37
C GLN A 155 -6.93 26.12 -18.21
N VAL A 156 -6.74 26.00 -19.53
CA VAL A 156 -7.69 25.32 -20.43
C VAL A 156 -7.81 23.86 -20.04
N TYR A 157 -6.69 23.14 -19.88
CA TYR A 157 -6.70 21.74 -19.51
C TYR A 157 -7.37 21.47 -18.16
N ASN A 158 -7.08 22.28 -17.15
CA ASN A 158 -7.72 22.15 -15.83
C ASN A 158 -9.24 22.39 -15.91
N LYS A 159 -9.70 23.35 -16.72
CA LYS A 159 -11.14 23.58 -16.94
C LYS A 159 -11.82 22.36 -17.57
N PHE A 160 -11.17 21.72 -18.54
CA PHE A 160 -11.71 20.52 -19.18
C PHE A 160 -11.63 19.29 -18.27
N ALA A 161 -10.55 19.12 -17.51
CA ALA A 161 -10.44 18.09 -16.47
C ALA A 161 -11.63 18.15 -15.52
N THR A 162 -11.95 19.33 -14.99
CA THR A 162 -13.11 19.49 -14.11
C THR A 162 -14.44 19.16 -14.79
N ARG A 163 -14.63 19.53 -16.06
CA ARG A 163 -15.86 19.20 -16.80
C ARG A 163 -15.99 17.70 -17.03
N PHE A 164 -14.92 17.02 -17.41
CA PHE A 164 -14.93 15.59 -17.66
C PHE A 164 -15.05 14.77 -16.40
N SER A 165 -14.39 15.16 -15.31
CA SER A 165 -14.57 14.53 -13.99
C SER A 165 -16.02 14.63 -13.51
N LYS A 166 -16.68 15.78 -13.71
CA LYS A 166 -18.12 15.94 -13.40
C LYS A 166 -19.01 15.04 -14.26
N LYS A 167 -18.69 14.87 -15.54
CA LYS A 167 -19.41 13.95 -16.43
C LYS A 167 -19.26 12.51 -15.96
N LEU A 168 -18.03 12.06 -15.71
CA LEU A 168 -17.75 10.71 -15.21
C LEU A 168 -18.40 10.46 -13.84
N TYR A 169 -18.42 11.46 -12.96
CA TYR A 169 -19.11 11.39 -11.67
C TYR A 169 -20.63 11.27 -11.83
N GLY A 170 -21.23 12.00 -12.77
CA GLY A 170 -22.63 11.85 -13.13
C GLY A 170 -22.94 10.44 -13.64
N ASP A 171 -22.12 9.93 -14.56
CA ASP A 171 -22.28 8.57 -15.10
C ASP A 171 -22.15 7.48 -14.01
N LEU A 172 -21.29 7.71 -13.01
CA LEU A 172 -21.12 6.84 -11.85
C LEU A 172 -22.34 6.83 -10.91
N ILE A 173 -22.91 8.00 -10.61
CA ILE A 173 -24.08 8.14 -9.73
C ILE A 173 -25.35 7.65 -10.40
N GLU A 174 -25.51 7.93 -11.70
CA GLU A 174 -26.66 7.46 -12.49
C GLU A 174 -26.56 5.96 -12.81
N ASP A 175 -25.54 5.28 -12.29
CA ASP A 175 -25.33 3.84 -12.42
C ASP A 175 -25.31 3.35 -13.87
N LYS A 176 -24.85 4.21 -14.80
CA LYS A 176 -24.73 3.87 -16.23
C LYS A 176 -23.76 2.71 -16.49
N TRP A 177 -22.82 2.49 -15.57
CA TRP A 177 -21.88 1.38 -15.59
C TRP A 177 -22.37 0.16 -14.81
N ASN A 178 -23.62 0.13 -14.34
CA ASN A 178 -24.13 -1.00 -13.56
C ASN A 178 -24.51 -2.18 -14.47
N LYS A 179 -24.13 -3.40 -14.07
CA LYS A 179 -24.48 -4.65 -14.77
C LYS A 179 -25.98 -4.96 -14.74
N LYS A 180 -26.70 -4.52 -13.71
CA LYS A 180 -28.12 -4.90 -13.45
C LYS A 180 -29.16 -4.18 -14.31
N LEU A 181 -28.82 -3.06 -14.94
CA LEU A 181 -29.82 -2.18 -15.57
C LEU A 181 -30.14 -2.49 -17.03
N ILE A 182 -29.52 -3.50 -17.65
CA ILE A 182 -29.78 -3.83 -19.06
C ILE A 182 -29.78 -5.34 -19.19
N GLY A 183 -30.80 -5.90 -19.84
CA GLY A 183 -30.79 -7.28 -20.32
C GLY A 183 -29.63 -7.47 -21.30
N LEU A 184 -28.44 -7.74 -20.78
CA LEU A 184 -27.27 -8.12 -21.55
C LEU A 184 -27.57 -9.47 -22.19
N SER A 185 -27.93 -9.44 -23.47
CA SER A 185 -28.06 -10.61 -24.32
C SER A 185 -26.70 -11.21 -24.72
N VAL A 186 -25.59 -10.59 -24.30
CA VAL A 186 -24.21 -10.98 -24.65
C VAL A 186 -23.37 -11.02 -23.38
N SER A 187 -22.79 -12.18 -23.08
CA SER A 187 -21.82 -12.36 -21.99
C SER A 187 -20.51 -11.64 -22.31
N LEU A 188 -19.93 -10.98 -21.29
CA LEU A 188 -18.69 -10.23 -21.45
C LEU A 188 -17.48 -11.18 -21.42
N PRO A 189 -16.37 -10.86 -22.11
CA PRO A 189 -15.20 -11.74 -22.19
C PRO A 189 -14.49 -11.95 -20.84
N THR A 190 -14.81 -11.14 -19.84
CA THR A 190 -14.25 -11.20 -18.49
C THR A 190 -15.24 -11.78 -17.46
N GLU A 191 -16.36 -12.36 -17.92
CA GLU A 191 -17.34 -13.02 -17.05
C GLU A 191 -17.05 -14.51 -16.89
N LYS A 192 -17.43 -15.08 -15.74
CA LYS A 192 -17.18 -16.49 -15.37
C LYS A 192 -17.58 -17.51 -16.44
N GLY A 193 -18.62 -17.23 -17.24
CA GLY A 193 -19.05 -18.12 -18.32
C GLY A 193 -18.09 -18.18 -19.52
N MET A 194 -17.26 -17.14 -19.70
CA MET A 194 -16.28 -17.01 -20.79
C MET A 194 -14.84 -17.30 -20.35
N LEU A 195 -14.64 -17.62 -19.06
CA LEU A 195 -13.32 -17.78 -18.46
C LEU A 195 -13.03 -19.24 -18.12
N SER A 196 -11.81 -19.67 -18.40
CA SER A 196 -11.29 -20.98 -18.02
C SER A 196 -10.23 -20.82 -16.93
N THR A 197 -10.50 -21.33 -15.73
CA THR A 197 -9.53 -21.27 -14.61
C THR A 197 -8.42 -22.30 -14.82
N TYR A 198 -7.16 -21.85 -14.74
CA TYR A 198 -5.99 -22.71 -14.94
C TYR A 198 -5.00 -22.68 -13.77
N GLY A 199 -5.12 -21.70 -12.85
CA GLY A 199 -4.25 -21.60 -11.67
C GLY A 199 -5.00 -21.19 -10.41
N SER A 200 -4.48 -21.58 -9.25
CA SER A 200 -5.10 -21.25 -7.97
C SER A 200 -4.07 -21.19 -6.84
N ILE A 201 -4.11 -20.13 -6.04
CA ILE A 201 -3.14 -19.92 -4.95
C ILE A 201 -3.88 -19.69 -3.65
N ARG A 202 -3.44 -20.37 -2.59
CA ARG A 202 -3.94 -20.16 -1.22
C ARG A 202 -2.84 -19.52 -0.40
N THR A 203 -3.21 -18.58 0.46
CA THR A 203 -2.25 -17.81 1.27
C THR A 203 -2.87 -17.47 2.61
N ASP A 204 -2.03 -17.28 3.61
CA ASP A 204 -2.41 -16.62 4.86
C ASP A 204 -2.32 -15.09 4.68
N VAL A 205 -3.11 -14.37 5.47
CA VAL A 205 -3.31 -12.92 5.37
C VAL A 205 -2.95 -12.26 6.69
N ASP A 206 -1.92 -11.43 6.64
CA ASP A 206 -1.45 -10.60 7.74
C ASP A 206 -1.71 -9.11 7.45
N TYR A 207 -1.81 -8.31 8.51
CA TYR A 207 -2.03 -6.87 8.41
C TYR A 207 -0.95 -6.11 9.17
N LEU A 208 -0.40 -5.07 8.54
CA LEU A 208 0.54 -4.14 9.17
C LEU A 208 -0.23 -2.94 9.74
N TRP A 209 -0.76 -3.11 10.95
CA TRP A 209 -1.65 -2.14 11.60
C TRP A 209 -0.97 -0.80 11.95
N ASN A 210 0.36 -0.81 12.10
CA ASN A 210 1.17 0.37 12.37
C ASN A 210 1.42 1.26 11.13
N LYS A 211 0.97 0.83 9.95
CA LYS A 211 1.04 1.62 8.70
C LYS A 211 -0.21 2.48 8.52
N SER A 212 -0.05 3.63 7.87
CA SER A 212 -1.14 4.54 7.48
C SER A 212 -1.03 4.90 6.00
N PRO A 213 -1.91 4.38 5.12
CA PRO A 213 -2.99 3.42 5.41
C PRO A 213 -2.45 2.03 5.76
N ILE A 214 -3.32 1.17 6.30
CA ILE A 214 -2.95 -0.19 6.68
C ILE A 214 -2.59 -1.01 5.44
N GLU A 215 -1.50 -1.78 5.54
CA GLU A 215 -1.01 -2.65 4.46
C GLU A 215 -1.41 -4.10 4.72
N ILE A 216 -1.71 -4.84 3.65
CA ILE A 216 -1.97 -6.29 3.66
C ILE A 216 -0.68 -6.99 3.24
N LYS A 217 -0.33 -8.08 3.94
CA LYS A 217 0.77 -8.96 3.57
C LYS A 217 0.27 -10.39 3.41
N PHE A 218 0.70 -11.05 2.34
CA PHE A 218 0.44 -12.46 2.09
C PHE A 218 1.66 -13.30 2.50
N SER A 219 1.40 -14.43 3.15
CA SER A 219 2.39 -15.35 3.71
C SER A 219 1.97 -16.82 3.47
N ASP A 220 2.95 -17.73 3.54
CA ASP A 220 2.76 -19.18 3.40
C ASP A 220 1.96 -19.61 2.16
N GLN A 221 2.36 -19.09 0.99
CA GLN A 221 1.68 -19.35 -0.28
C GLN A 221 1.75 -20.84 -0.66
N LYS A 222 0.59 -21.39 -1.04
CA LYS A 222 0.44 -22.76 -1.54
C LYS A 222 -0.18 -22.72 -2.93
N TYR A 223 0.61 -23.15 -3.91
CA TYR A 223 0.23 -23.22 -5.31
C TYR A 223 -0.55 -24.50 -5.58
N ASN A 224 -1.78 -24.37 -6.08
CA ASN A 224 -2.57 -25.48 -6.60
C ASN A 224 -2.69 -25.29 -8.11
N ARG A 225 -1.75 -25.89 -8.85
CA ARG A 225 -1.84 -25.94 -10.32
C ARG A 225 -3.07 -26.76 -10.71
N LEU A 226 -3.96 -26.18 -11.51
CA LEU A 226 -5.08 -26.93 -12.07
C LEU A 226 -4.61 -27.61 -13.35
N LYS A 227 -5.21 -28.76 -13.70
CA LYS A 227 -4.98 -29.34 -15.03
C LYS A 227 -5.39 -28.31 -16.06
N SER A 228 -4.55 -28.12 -17.08
CA SER A 228 -4.89 -27.24 -18.20
C SER A 228 -6.27 -27.66 -18.74
N PRO A 229 -7.20 -26.71 -18.93
CA PRO A 229 -8.50 -27.00 -19.53
C PRO A 229 -8.39 -27.34 -21.03
N TYR A 230 -7.18 -27.23 -21.60
CA TYR A 230 -6.86 -27.43 -23.02
C TYR A 230 -6.21 -28.80 -23.28
N ILE A 231 -6.25 -29.27 -24.54
CA ILE A 231 -5.68 -30.56 -24.95
C ILE A 231 -4.79 -30.36 -26.19
N GLY A 232 -3.65 -31.06 -26.23
CA GLY A 232 -2.78 -31.12 -27.42
C GLY A 232 -2.12 -29.77 -27.75
N LYS A 233 -2.18 -29.37 -29.03
CA LYS A 233 -1.52 -28.14 -29.50
C LYS A 233 -2.03 -26.88 -28.78
N SER A 234 -3.32 -26.82 -28.47
CA SER A 234 -3.92 -25.69 -27.77
C SER A 234 -3.39 -25.49 -26.36
N THR A 235 -2.94 -26.57 -25.70
CA THR A 235 -2.24 -26.48 -24.41
C THR A 235 -0.89 -25.80 -24.57
N ILE A 236 -0.12 -26.17 -25.60
CA ILE A 236 1.18 -25.56 -25.88
C ILE A 236 1.02 -24.09 -26.21
N ASP A 237 0.04 -23.75 -27.06
CA ASP A 237 -0.22 -22.36 -27.44
C ASP A 237 -0.73 -21.54 -26.26
N HIS A 238 -1.56 -22.12 -25.38
CA HIS A 238 -1.98 -21.48 -24.13
C HIS A 238 -0.79 -21.15 -23.22
N LEU A 239 0.15 -22.08 -23.04
CA LEU A 239 1.34 -21.88 -22.20
C LEU A 239 2.21 -20.70 -22.65
N LYS A 240 2.20 -20.34 -23.93
CA LYS A 240 2.90 -19.15 -24.45
C LYS A 240 2.34 -17.84 -23.88
N TYR A 241 1.09 -17.82 -23.42
CA TYR A 241 0.42 -16.62 -22.88
C TYR A 241 -0.01 -16.74 -21.42
N ALA A 242 -0.03 -17.96 -20.85
CA ALA A 242 -0.42 -18.19 -19.46
C ALA A 242 0.53 -17.53 -18.45
N ILE A 243 -0.05 -17.01 -17.36
CA ILE A 243 0.71 -16.46 -16.23
C ILE A 243 0.99 -17.58 -15.22
N SER A 244 2.26 -17.87 -14.96
CA SER A 244 2.67 -18.86 -13.94
C SER A 244 2.25 -18.43 -12.53
N GLU A 245 1.98 -19.38 -11.64
CA GLU A 245 1.52 -19.08 -10.27
C GLU A 245 2.51 -18.21 -9.47
N PRO A 246 3.84 -18.39 -9.56
CA PRO A 246 4.77 -17.51 -8.87
C PRO A 246 4.77 -16.08 -9.40
N SER A 247 4.68 -15.90 -10.73
CA SER A 247 4.52 -14.57 -11.34
C SER A 247 3.20 -13.94 -10.94
N ALA A 248 2.11 -14.71 -10.91
CA ALA A 248 0.82 -14.29 -10.40
C ALA A 248 0.89 -13.84 -8.93
N ASN A 249 1.60 -14.57 -8.06
CA ASN A 249 1.77 -14.16 -6.67
C ASN A 249 2.52 -12.82 -6.56
N PHE A 250 3.59 -12.64 -7.33
CA PHE A 250 4.30 -11.37 -7.37
C PHE A 250 3.40 -10.21 -7.82
N ILE A 251 2.62 -10.41 -8.88
CA ILE A 251 1.65 -9.43 -9.38
C ILE A 251 0.66 -9.06 -8.27
N VAL A 252 0.12 -10.06 -7.56
CA VAL A 252 -0.81 -9.88 -6.45
C VAL A 252 -0.20 -9.08 -5.31
N GLU A 253 1.03 -9.37 -4.89
CA GLU A 253 1.75 -8.59 -3.88
C GLU A 253 1.87 -7.11 -4.29
N LYS A 254 2.15 -6.84 -5.57
CA LYS A 254 2.18 -5.46 -6.10
C LYS A 254 0.79 -4.83 -6.19
N THR A 255 -0.26 -5.60 -6.46
CA THR A 255 -1.66 -5.14 -6.42
C THR A 255 -2.07 -4.69 -5.02
N LEU A 256 -1.66 -5.41 -3.96
CA LEU A 256 -1.94 -5.02 -2.59
C LEU A 256 -1.31 -3.66 -2.25
N ILE A 257 -0.04 -3.47 -2.62
CA ILE A 257 0.68 -2.19 -2.42
C ILE A 257 0.00 -1.07 -3.22
N LEU A 258 -0.37 -1.33 -4.47
CA LEU A 258 -1.11 -0.37 -5.30
C LEU A 258 -2.43 0.02 -4.63
N GLY A 259 -3.21 -0.96 -4.13
CA GLY A 259 -4.47 -0.72 -3.42
C GLY A 259 -4.27 0.21 -2.21
N THR A 260 -3.27 -0.05 -1.38
CA THR A 260 -2.94 0.83 -0.23
C THR A 260 -2.55 2.24 -0.67
N ASN A 261 -1.74 2.38 -1.72
CA ASN A 261 -1.35 3.69 -2.25
C ASN A 261 -2.55 4.45 -2.82
N LEU A 262 -3.46 3.79 -3.54
CA LEU A 262 -4.68 4.40 -4.07
C LEU A 262 -5.63 4.83 -2.95
N LEU A 263 -5.78 4.01 -1.89
CA LEU A 263 -6.59 4.40 -0.74
C LEU A 263 -5.98 5.58 0.02
N LYS A 264 -4.64 5.68 0.07
CA LYS A 264 -3.95 6.87 0.61
C LYS A 264 -4.33 8.13 -0.16
N LEU A 265 -4.33 8.06 -1.49
CA LEU A 265 -4.72 9.18 -2.36
C LEU A 265 -6.19 9.56 -2.17
N ALA A 266 -7.08 8.56 -2.14
CA ALA A 266 -8.49 8.78 -1.87
C ALA A 266 -8.72 9.43 -0.49
N ASN A 267 -7.95 9.01 0.53
CA ASN A 267 -7.96 9.61 1.86
C ASN A 267 -7.52 11.08 1.85
N THR A 268 -6.45 11.42 1.13
CA THR A 268 -6.05 12.82 0.96
C THR A 268 -7.18 13.63 0.31
N GLY A 269 -7.90 13.03 -0.65
CA GLY A 269 -9.13 13.57 -1.25
C GLY A 269 -10.26 13.92 -0.28
N THR A 270 -10.23 13.42 0.95
CA THR A 270 -11.26 13.68 1.98
C THR A 270 -10.92 14.85 2.90
N ILE A 271 -9.70 15.37 2.84
CA ILE A 271 -9.25 16.44 3.73
C ILE A 271 -9.83 17.78 3.27
N ASP A 272 -10.26 18.60 4.22
CA ASP A 272 -10.49 20.03 4.00
C ASP A 272 -9.19 20.79 4.32
N ASP A 273 -8.56 21.35 3.28
CA ASP A 273 -7.29 22.08 3.39
C ASP A 273 -7.36 23.24 4.40
N ILE A 274 -8.54 23.88 4.51
CA ILE A 274 -8.75 24.97 5.48
C ILE A 274 -8.81 24.41 6.89
N GLN A 275 -9.51 23.29 7.10
CA GLN A 275 -9.55 22.61 8.39
C GLN A 275 -8.15 22.17 8.83
N GLU A 276 -7.36 21.58 7.93
CA GLU A 276 -5.99 21.16 8.21
C GLU A 276 -5.11 22.35 8.62
N LYS A 277 -5.20 23.48 7.92
CA LYS A 277 -4.48 24.72 8.27
C LYS A 277 -4.90 25.29 9.62
N ILE A 278 -6.20 25.30 9.93
CA ILE A 278 -6.72 25.77 11.22
C ILE A 278 -6.22 24.88 12.36
N ILE A 279 -6.25 23.56 12.18
CA ILE A 279 -5.73 22.61 13.18
C ILE A 279 -4.23 22.80 13.37
N SER A 280 -3.48 22.93 12.28
CA SER A 280 -2.04 23.20 12.33
C SER A 280 -1.74 24.46 13.14
N TYR A 281 -2.48 25.54 12.90
CA TYR A 281 -2.36 26.79 13.65
C TYR A 281 -2.64 26.61 15.16
N PHE A 282 -3.75 25.99 15.53
CA PHE A 282 -4.09 25.78 16.94
C PHE A 282 -3.11 24.86 17.64
N VAL A 283 -2.67 23.77 16.99
CA VAL A 283 -1.67 22.85 17.55
C VAL A 283 -0.34 23.59 17.74
N ALA A 284 0.08 24.43 16.80
CA ALA A 284 1.29 25.24 16.95
C ALA A 284 1.21 26.21 18.15
N LYS A 285 0.06 26.87 18.37
CA LYS A 285 -0.15 27.72 19.57
C LYS A 285 -0.16 26.92 20.87
N ILE A 286 -0.69 25.69 20.85
CA ILE A 286 -0.62 24.76 21.98
C ILE A 286 0.83 24.37 22.26
N GLU A 287 1.59 23.99 21.24
CA GLU A 287 3.01 23.64 21.35
C GLU A 287 3.83 24.79 21.92
N GLU A 288 3.58 26.03 21.47
CA GLU A 288 4.25 27.23 21.97
C GLU A 288 3.99 27.44 23.47
N SER A 289 2.71 27.33 23.88
CA SER A 289 2.31 27.46 25.28
C SER A 289 2.91 26.35 26.15
N PHE A 290 2.83 25.10 25.68
CA PHE A 290 3.39 23.94 26.36
C PHE A 290 4.91 24.01 26.47
N GLY A 291 5.58 24.65 25.50
CA GLY A 291 7.02 24.88 25.53
C GLY A 291 7.49 25.92 26.56
N LYS A 292 6.59 26.84 26.97
CA LYS A 292 6.88 27.85 28.00
C LYS A 292 6.79 27.28 29.42
N ASN A 293 6.08 26.17 29.62
CA ASN A 293 5.90 25.55 30.93
C ASN A 293 6.89 24.40 31.15
N GLN A 294 7.72 24.51 32.19
CA GLN A 294 8.73 23.52 32.58
C GLN A 294 8.28 22.64 33.75
N GLU A 295 7.10 22.88 34.33
CA GLU A 295 6.56 22.04 35.39
C GLU A 295 6.23 20.64 34.87
N LEU A 296 6.31 19.65 35.76
CA LEU A 296 5.99 18.26 35.42
C LEU A 296 4.50 17.99 35.67
N PHE A 297 3.80 17.60 34.61
CA PHE A 297 2.38 17.28 34.63
C PHE A 297 2.20 15.77 34.57
N SER A 298 1.17 15.25 35.26
CA SER A 298 0.58 13.95 34.98
C SER A 298 -0.35 14.00 33.78
N GLY A 299 -0.75 12.83 33.27
CA GLY A 299 -1.69 12.73 32.15
C GLY A 299 -3.07 13.37 32.40
N VAL A 300 -3.56 13.41 33.64
CA VAL A 300 -4.83 14.07 33.97
C VAL A 300 -4.66 15.60 34.02
N GLU A 301 -3.54 16.06 34.59
CA GLU A 301 -3.24 17.49 34.68
C GLU A 301 -3.05 18.11 33.29
N ILE A 302 -2.36 17.41 32.38
CA ILE A 302 -2.14 17.91 31.01
C ILE A 302 -3.43 17.99 30.20
N ILE A 303 -4.38 17.06 30.40
CA ILE A 303 -5.71 17.13 29.78
C ILE A 303 -6.47 18.34 30.28
N SER A 304 -6.47 18.57 31.60
CA SER A 304 -7.10 19.77 32.19
C SER A 304 -6.46 21.06 31.68
N TYR A 305 -5.13 21.08 31.52
CA TYR A 305 -4.40 22.22 30.96
C TYR A 305 -4.77 22.47 29.49
N MET A 306 -4.84 21.43 28.66
CA MET A 306 -5.32 21.50 27.28
C MET A 306 -6.75 22.04 27.22
N GLU A 307 -7.66 21.55 28.06
CA GLU A 307 -9.07 21.99 28.06
C GLU A 307 -9.22 23.47 28.39
N LYS A 308 -8.43 23.98 29.35
CA LYS A 308 -8.39 25.42 29.66
C LYS A 308 -7.97 26.24 28.43
N MET A 309 -6.93 25.80 27.72
CA MET A 309 -6.47 26.48 26.50
C MET A 309 -7.52 26.45 25.38
N LEU A 310 -8.13 25.29 25.11
CA LEU A 310 -9.16 25.17 24.08
C LEU A 310 -10.41 26.00 24.43
N THR A 311 -10.70 26.18 25.71
CA THR A 311 -11.78 27.07 26.18
C THR A 311 -11.46 28.54 25.91
N ASP A 312 -10.23 28.99 26.20
CA ASP A 312 -9.77 30.35 25.86
C ASP A 312 -9.81 30.60 24.34
N PHE A 313 -9.34 29.63 23.54
CA PHE A 313 -9.43 29.70 22.08
C PHE A 313 -10.86 29.82 21.59
N ASN A 314 -11.80 29.03 22.14
CA ASN A 314 -13.22 29.14 21.79
C ASN A 314 -13.77 30.54 22.06
N ILE A 315 -13.45 31.15 23.22
CA ILE A 315 -13.91 32.50 23.57
C ILE A 315 -13.35 33.53 22.57
N LYS A 316 -12.06 33.44 22.23
CA LYS A 316 -11.42 34.34 21.26
C LYS A 316 -12.01 34.17 19.85
N VAL A 317 -12.25 32.93 19.43
CA VAL A 317 -12.88 32.60 18.15
C VAL A 317 -14.31 33.12 18.09
N ASP A 318 -15.14 32.90 19.11
CA ASP A 318 -16.52 33.38 19.11
C ASP A 318 -16.59 34.91 19.02
N ASN A 319 -15.68 35.61 19.69
CA ASN A 319 -15.56 37.07 19.57
C ASN A 319 -15.10 37.51 18.17
N PHE A 320 -14.10 36.85 17.59
CA PHE A 320 -13.65 37.08 16.21
C PHE A 320 -14.79 36.86 15.21
N LEU A 321 -15.56 35.78 15.35
CA LEU A 321 -16.67 35.43 14.47
C LEU A 321 -17.82 36.43 14.61
N LYS A 322 -18.07 36.95 15.81
CA LYS A 322 -19.04 38.03 16.03
C LYS A 322 -18.65 39.29 15.27
N ILE A 323 -17.37 39.69 15.31
CA ILE A 323 -16.87 40.84 14.54
C ILE A 323 -16.94 40.55 13.04
N SER A 324 -16.59 39.34 12.61
CA SER A 324 -16.72 38.91 11.21
C SER A 324 -18.17 39.01 10.70
N LYS A 325 -19.15 38.66 11.52
CA LYS A 325 -20.58 38.82 11.19
C LYS A 325 -21.01 40.28 11.15
N ASN A 326 -20.45 41.14 12.00
CA ASN A 326 -20.71 42.59 11.95
C ASN A 326 -20.20 43.21 10.64
N PHE A 327 -19.09 42.71 10.08
CA PHE A 327 -18.61 43.17 8.77
C PHE A 327 -19.66 42.98 7.67
N LEU A 328 -20.45 41.90 7.71
CA LEU A 328 -21.52 41.64 6.73
C LEU A 328 -22.58 42.75 6.70
N THR A 329 -22.72 43.52 7.78
CA THR A 329 -23.69 44.63 7.91
C THR A 329 -23.14 46.00 7.50
N THR A 330 -21.86 46.10 7.12
CA THR A 330 -21.22 47.38 6.75
C THR A 330 -21.67 47.94 5.40
N GLY A 331 -22.20 47.08 4.52
CA GLY A 331 -22.59 47.47 3.17
C GLY A 331 -21.41 47.70 2.21
N GLU A 332 -20.19 47.34 2.62
CA GLU A 332 -18.99 47.47 1.78
C GLU A 332 -19.14 46.72 0.45
N LEU A 333 -18.59 47.33 -0.60
CA LEU A 333 -18.69 46.86 -1.98
C LEU A 333 -17.30 46.96 -2.63
N GLY A 334 -16.95 45.95 -3.40
CA GLY A 334 -15.64 45.85 -4.08
C GLY A 334 -15.54 44.56 -4.88
N ASP A 335 -14.46 44.41 -5.63
CA ASP A 335 -14.09 43.07 -6.12
C ASP A 335 -13.63 42.16 -4.95
N VAL A 336 -13.38 40.88 -5.24
CA VAL A 336 -13.01 39.91 -4.19
C VAL A 336 -11.77 40.36 -3.43
N SER A 337 -10.75 40.91 -4.11
CA SER A 337 -9.51 41.34 -3.47
C SER A 337 -9.72 42.57 -2.59
N GLU A 338 -10.38 43.61 -3.09
CA GLU A 338 -10.73 44.83 -2.35
C GLU A 338 -11.57 44.50 -1.12
N LEU A 339 -12.56 43.61 -1.26
CA LEU A 339 -13.48 43.27 -0.20
C LEU A 339 -12.79 42.45 0.91
N LEU A 340 -11.84 41.57 0.55
CA LEU A 340 -11.03 40.82 1.51
C LEU A 340 -10.01 41.70 2.24
N GLU A 341 -9.45 42.70 1.58
CA GLU A 341 -8.60 43.71 2.24
C GLU A 341 -9.41 44.54 3.25
N LYS A 342 -10.58 45.03 2.86
CA LYS A 342 -11.51 45.75 3.75
C LYS A 342 -11.95 44.89 4.94
N TYR A 343 -12.24 43.61 4.70
CA TYR A 343 -12.53 42.65 5.78
C TYR A 343 -11.36 42.56 6.76
N ASN A 344 -10.13 42.40 6.26
CA ASN A 344 -8.94 42.29 7.10
C ASN A 344 -8.74 43.56 7.96
N SER A 345 -8.80 44.74 7.34
CA SER A 345 -8.70 46.02 8.06
C SER A 345 -9.79 46.15 9.12
N PHE A 346 -11.04 45.81 8.79
CA PHE A 346 -12.14 45.85 9.74
C PHE A 346 -11.92 44.93 10.94
N ILE A 347 -11.40 43.71 10.74
CA ILE A 347 -11.05 42.80 11.84
C ILE A 347 -9.95 43.41 12.71
N ILE A 348 -8.89 43.92 12.10
CA ILE A 348 -7.72 44.49 12.78
C ILE A 348 -8.14 45.69 13.63
N ASP A 349 -8.91 46.62 13.07
CA ASP A 349 -9.38 47.84 13.75
C ASP A 349 -10.28 47.52 14.97
N ASN A 350 -10.97 46.37 14.94
CA ASN A 350 -11.87 45.93 16.01
C ASN A 350 -11.26 44.88 16.95
N SER A 351 -9.98 44.52 16.78
CA SER A 351 -9.33 43.40 17.48
C SER A 351 -8.92 43.68 18.94
N LYS A 352 -8.86 44.95 19.35
CA LYS A 352 -8.45 45.40 20.70
C LYS A 352 -7.15 44.71 21.17
N GLU A 353 -7.18 43.98 22.28
CA GLU A 353 -6.01 43.33 22.92
C GLU A 353 -5.58 42.00 22.26
N ASN A 354 -6.35 41.47 21.29
CA ASN A 354 -6.08 40.17 20.65
C ASN A 354 -5.55 40.29 19.21
N LEU A 355 -4.90 41.41 18.89
CA LEU A 355 -4.44 41.77 17.54
C LEU A 355 -3.73 40.62 16.81
N ASP A 356 -2.74 39.98 17.45
CA ASP A 356 -1.94 38.91 16.84
C ASP A 356 -2.81 37.69 16.49
N PHE A 357 -3.65 37.24 17.44
CA PHE A 357 -4.55 36.11 17.23
C PHE A 357 -5.56 36.40 16.11
N TYR A 358 -6.13 37.61 16.10
CA TYR A 358 -7.15 38.00 15.14
C TYR A 358 -6.56 38.17 13.74
N SER A 359 -5.35 38.71 13.64
CA SER A 359 -4.60 38.81 12.38
C SER A 359 -4.34 37.44 11.77
N ASP A 360 -3.87 36.48 12.57
CA ASP A 360 -3.59 35.12 12.09
C ASP A 360 -4.87 34.38 11.68
N VAL A 361 -5.93 34.47 12.48
CA VAL A 361 -7.23 33.85 12.15
C VAL A 361 -7.89 34.55 10.95
N SER A 362 -7.71 35.87 10.79
CA SER A 362 -8.17 36.62 9.61
C SER A 362 -7.52 36.10 8.33
N LYS A 363 -6.20 35.84 8.34
CA LYS A 363 -5.51 35.25 7.18
C LYS A 363 -6.08 33.88 6.80
N LEU A 364 -6.39 33.04 7.79
CA LEU A 364 -7.05 31.75 7.55
C LEU A 364 -8.46 31.92 6.97
N ALA A 365 -9.23 32.89 7.49
CA ALA A 365 -10.56 33.21 6.99
C ALA A 365 -10.51 33.71 5.54
N ILE A 366 -9.59 34.61 5.21
CA ILE A 366 -9.36 35.13 3.86
C ILE A 366 -8.96 34.00 2.89
N SER A 367 -8.08 33.09 3.32
CA SER A 367 -7.72 31.91 2.52
C SER A 367 -8.95 31.03 2.25
N SER A 368 -9.83 30.83 3.24
CA SER A 368 -11.07 30.08 3.07
C SER A 368 -12.05 30.77 2.11
N MET A 369 -12.15 32.10 2.23
CA MET A 369 -13.01 32.91 1.37
C MET A 369 -12.57 32.88 -0.09
N THR A 370 -11.27 33.03 -0.32
CA THR A 370 -10.67 33.00 -1.67
C THR A 370 -10.92 31.65 -2.37
N LEU A 371 -10.91 30.55 -1.62
CA LEU A 371 -11.19 29.22 -2.19
C LEU A 371 -12.69 29.02 -2.52
N SER A 372 -13.58 29.70 -1.81
CA SER A 372 -15.03 29.48 -1.92
C SER A 372 -15.72 30.42 -2.91
N ILE A 373 -15.12 31.57 -3.23
CA ILE A 373 -15.70 32.60 -4.10
C ILE A 373 -15.21 32.39 -5.54
N ILE A 374 -16.15 32.20 -6.48
CA ILE A 374 -15.86 32.01 -7.92
C ILE A 374 -16.27 33.27 -8.74
N SER A 375 -16.66 34.36 -8.08
CA SER A 375 -17.16 35.58 -8.72
C SER A 375 -16.05 36.45 -9.31
N GLU A 376 -16.16 36.80 -10.59
CA GLU A 376 -15.37 37.86 -11.24
C GLU A 376 -16.03 39.26 -11.10
N GLY A 377 -17.23 39.33 -10.53
CA GLY A 377 -18.00 40.57 -10.33
C GLY A 377 -17.77 41.23 -8.97
N LYS A 378 -18.19 42.50 -8.85
CA LYS A 378 -18.23 43.21 -7.56
C LYS A 378 -19.24 42.54 -6.63
N LEU A 379 -18.79 42.26 -5.41
CA LEU A 379 -19.60 41.65 -4.36
C LEU A 379 -19.93 42.68 -3.29
N ARG A 380 -21.05 42.46 -2.59
CA ARG A 380 -21.34 43.15 -1.33
C ARG A 380 -20.86 42.33 -0.15
N ALA A 381 -20.49 42.98 0.95
CA ALA A 381 -20.10 42.30 2.19
C ALA A 381 -21.15 41.26 2.62
N SER A 382 -22.45 41.54 2.50
CA SER A 382 -23.54 40.61 2.83
C SER A 382 -23.50 39.29 2.04
N GLU A 383 -22.93 39.28 0.85
CA GLU A 383 -22.81 38.09 -0.01
C GLU A 383 -21.72 37.12 0.47
N LEU A 384 -20.86 37.55 1.41
CA LEU A 384 -19.90 36.67 2.09
C LEU A 384 -20.54 35.80 3.19
N HIS A 385 -21.83 35.97 3.49
CA HIS A 385 -22.48 35.34 4.65
C HIS A 385 -22.31 33.81 4.68
N SER A 386 -22.53 33.13 3.56
CA SER A 386 -22.38 31.67 3.46
C SER A 386 -20.95 31.21 3.73
N VAL A 387 -19.97 31.99 3.27
CA VAL A 387 -18.55 31.67 3.36
C VAL A 387 -18.02 31.91 4.79
N ILE A 388 -18.50 32.97 5.46
CA ILE A 388 -18.20 33.22 6.88
C ILE A 388 -18.83 32.12 7.75
N ASN A 389 -20.07 31.72 7.49
CA ASN A 389 -20.72 30.64 8.24
C ASN A 389 -20.00 29.30 8.05
N TYR A 390 -19.54 29.01 6.83
CA TYR A 390 -18.71 27.84 6.56
C TYR A 390 -17.41 27.89 7.37
N PHE A 391 -16.70 29.02 7.36
CA PHE A 391 -15.48 29.18 8.15
C PHE A 391 -15.74 29.03 9.66
N GLU A 392 -16.83 29.59 10.19
CA GLU A 392 -17.25 29.38 11.57
C GLU A 392 -17.39 27.89 11.92
N GLU A 393 -18.09 27.13 11.07
CA GLU A 393 -18.29 25.70 11.27
C GLU A 393 -16.95 24.94 11.26
N VAL A 394 -16.10 25.19 10.27
CA VAL A 394 -14.79 24.54 10.15
C VAL A 394 -13.89 24.84 11.35
N VAL A 395 -13.84 26.09 11.83
CA VAL A 395 -13.03 26.45 13.00
C VAL A 395 -13.55 25.78 14.27
N LYS A 396 -14.86 25.78 14.51
CA LYS A 396 -15.46 25.13 15.67
C LYS A 396 -15.25 23.61 15.66
N ASN A 397 -15.44 22.98 14.50
CA ASN A 397 -15.19 21.55 14.31
C ASN A 397 -13.70 21.21 14.50
N SER A 398 -12.78 22.09 14.09
CA SER A 398 -11.34 21.93 14.31
C SER A 398 -10.97 21.89 15.79
N ILE A 399 -11.51 22.79 16.61
CA ILE A 399 -11.25 22.82 18.06
C ILE A 399 -11.85 21.57 18.74
N ILE A 400 -13.07 21.16 18.35
CA ILE A 400 -13.70 19.93 18.85
C ILE A 400 -12.88 18.69 18.47
N CYS A 401 -12.36 18.64 17.24
CA CYS A 401 -11.50 17.58 16.77
C CYS A 401 -10.24 17.46 17.65
N ILE A 402 -9.55 18.58 17.90
CA ILE A 402 -8.38 18.62 18.80
C ILE A 402 -8.75 18.11 20.21
N ARG A 403 -9.85 18.65 20.77
CA ARG A 403 -10.35 18.28 22.11
C ARG A 403 -10.56 16.77 22.25
N ASN A 404 -11.31 16.17 21.32
CA ASN A 404 -11.68 14.76 21.39
C ASN A 404 -10.52 13.82 21.06
N SER A 405 -9.55 14.28 20.27
CA SER A 405 -8.42 13.48 19.82
C SER A 405 -7.28 13.44 20.84
N PHE A 406 -7.12 14.48 21.65
CA PHE A 406 -6.02 14.57 22.60
C PHE A 406 -5.98 13.42 23.63
N PRO A 407 -7.08 13.07 24.33
CA PRO A 407 -7.06 11.93 25.27
C PRO A 407 -6.75 10.59 24.59
N ARG A 408 -7.25 10.38 23.35
CA ARG A 408 -7.01 9.15 22.57
C ARG A 408 -5.55 9.04 22.16
N TYR A 409 -5.00 10.14 21.67
CA TYR A 409 -3.58 10.26 21.37
C TYR A 409 -2.72 9.98 22.60
N LEU A 410 -3.06 10.53 23.78
CA LEU A 410 -2.33 10.28 25.02
C LEU A 410 -2.37 8.80 25.44
N SER A 411 -3.51 8.13 25.30
CA SER A 411 -3.62 6.69 25.57
C SER A 411 -2.70 5.86 24.66
N ARG A 412 -2.72 6.14 23.34
CA ARG A 412 -1.82 5.52 22.37
C ARG A 412 -0.35 5.82 22.70
N HIS A 413 -0.04 7.08 22.96
CA HIS A 413 1.30 7.56 23.32
C HIS A 413 1.84 6.85 24.57
N ARG A 414 1.00 6.67 25.59
CA ARG A 414 1.37 5.97 26.82
C ARG A 414 1.70 4.50 26.56
N LEU A 415 0.86 3.77 25.82
CA LEU A 415 1.12 2.37 25.47
C LEU A 415 2.40 2.22 24.64
N ASN A 416 2.63 3.12 23.70
CA ASN A 416 3.89 3.16 22.94
C ASN A 416 5.08 3.40 23.87
N THR A 417 5.01 4.42 24.73
CA THR A 417 6.10 4.74 25.67
C THR A 417 6.42 3.55 26.59
N LEU A 418 5.40 2.86 27.10
CA LEU A 418 5.59 1.66 27.91
C LEU A 418 6.27 0.53 27.12
N THR A 419 5.89 0.36 25.85
CA THR A 419 6.51 -0.61 24.93
C THR A 419 7.98 -0.29 24.72
N TYR A 420 8.31 0.94 24.33
CA TYR A 420 9.70 1.37 24.15
C TYR A 420 10.52 1.23 25.43
N HIS A 421 9.96 1.60 26.58
CA HIS A 421 10.64 1.46 27.86
C HIS A 421 10.93 -0.01 28.20
N PHE A 422 9.94 -0.89 27.99
CA PHE A 422 10.08 -2.32 28.21
C PHE A 422 11.12 -2.95 27.27
N ILE A 423 11.07 -2.62 25.99
CA ILE A 423 12.00 -3.12 24.97
C ILE A 423 13.42 -2.60 25.23
N ARG A 424 13.58 -1.35 25.66
CA ARG A 424 14.89 -0.80 26.08
C ARG A 424 15.51 -1.59 27.23
N ILE A 425 14.73 -1.90 28.27
CA ILE A 425 15.21 -2.75 29.39
C ILE A 425 15.65 -4.12 28.88
N LEU A 426 14.90 -4.70 27.93
CA LEU A 426 15.29 -5.97 27.31
C LEU A 426 16.60 -5.82 26.51
N HIS A 427 16.74 -4.78 25.68
CA HIS A 427 17.97 -4.50 24.96
C HIS A 427 19.18 -4.34 25.88
N GLU A 428 19.07 -3.57 26.96
CA GLU A 428 20.13 -3.39 27.97
C GLU A 428 20.57 -4.74 28.59
N LYS A 429 19.66 -5.71 28.73
CA LYS A 429 20.03 -7.06 29.20
C LYS A 429 20.73 -7.90 28.14
N PHE A 430 20.42 -7.70 26.87
CA PHE A 430 21.08 -8.38 25.75
C PHE A 430 22.42 -7.75 25.36
N GLU A 431 22.67 -6.49 25.73
CA GLU A 431 23.97 -5.84 25.54
C GLU A 431 25.12 -6.56 26.26
N ASN A 432 24.81 -7.25 27.36
CA ASN A 432 25.78 -8.03 28.14
C ASN A 432 26.02 -9.45 27.58
N GLU A 433 25.31 -9.84 26.52
CA GLU A 433 25.48 -11.15 25.88
C GLU A 433 26.62 -11.14 24.86
N GLN A 434 27.09 -12.32 24.47
CA GLN A 434 28.05 -12.44 23.37
C GLN A 434 27.47 -11.86 22.08
N LYS A 435 28.34 -11.32 21.20
CA LYS A 435 27.98 -10.56 19.99
C LYS A 435 26.91 -11.20 19.08
N PRO A 436 26.87 -12.53 18.81
CA PRO A 436 25.84 -13.07 17.91
C PRO A 436 24.48 -13.14 18.60
N SER A 437 24.45 -13.58 19.87
CA SER A 437 23.27 -13.56 20.74
C SER A 437 22.75 -12.14 20.98
N LYS A 438 23.65 -11.17 21.15
CA LYS A 438 23.31 -9.75 21.22
C LYS A 438 22.63 -9.29 19.94
N ASN A 439 23.27 -9.45 18.78
CA ASN A 439 22.74 -8.95 17.50
C ASN A 439 21.39 -9.57 17.13
N LEU A 440 21.25 -10.90 17.24
CA LEU A 440 19.99 -11.56 16.91
C LEU A 440 18.91 -11.34 17.98
N GLY A 441 19.30 -11.31 19.26
CA GLY A 441 18.41 -10.93 20.35
C GLY A 441 17.84 -9.53 20.11
N GLN A 442 18.68 -8.58 19.72
CA GLN A 442 18.26 -7.23 19.33
C GLN A 442 17.32 -7.26 18.12
N ASN A 443 17.66 -7.97 17.04
CA ASN A 443 16.80 -8.08 15.85
C ASN A 443 15.41 -8.65 16.18
N ILE A 444 15.35 -9.74 16.96
CA ILE A 444 14.10 -10.36 17.40
C ILE A 444 13.30 -9.40 18.31
N LEU A 445 13.95 -8.71 19.24
CA LEU A 445 13.30 -7.73 20.10
C LEU A 445 12.75 -6.54 19.31
N SER A 446 13.47 -6.05 18.30
CA SER A 446 12.96 -5.01 17.40
C SER A 446 11.76 -5.49 16.58
N LYS A 447 11.77 -6.75 16.10
CA LYS A 447 10.58 -7.35 15.46
C LYS A 447 9.40 -7.47 16.44
N PHE A 448 9.68 -7.82 17.70
CA PHE A 448 8.65 -7.93 18.74
C PHE A 448 8.06 -6.57 19.10
N GLU A 449 8.90 -5.54 19.22
CA GLU A 449 8.50 -4.15 19.39
C GLU A 449 7.54 -3.69 18.29
N GLN A 450 7.90 -3.91 17.02
CA GLN A 450 7.03 -3.58 15.89
C GLN A 450 5.71 -4.34 15.95
N HIS A 451 5.74 -5.62 16.35
CA HIS A 451 4.53 -6.41 16.56
C HIS A 451 3.64 -5.81 17.65
N LEU A 452 4.20 -5.45 18.81
CA LEU A 452 3.45 -4.82 19.91
C LEU A 452 2.86 -3.47 19.50
N ILE A 453 3.62 -2.62 18.81
CA ILE A 453 3.15 -1.33 18.27
C ILE A 453 1.97 -1.55 17.31
N SER A 454 2.07 -2.56 16.44
CA SER A 454 0.98 -2.96 15.54
C SER A 454 -0.28 -3.37 16.33
N GLN A 455 -0.14 -4.14 17.42
CA GLN A 455 -1.27 -4.53 18.28
C GLN A 455 -1.90 -3.36 19.07
N ILE A 456 -1.15 -2.29 19.34
CA ILE A 456 -1.68 -1.08 20.00
C ILE A 456 -2.69 -0.37 19.10
N GLU A 457 -2.45 -0.33 17.79
CA GLU A 457 -3.32 0.37 16.82
C GLU A 457 -4.72 -0.22 16.73
N ILE A 458 -4.87 -1.53 16.98
CA ILE A 458 -6.15 -2.24 17.02
C ILE A 458 -6.69 -2.43 18.44
N ASN A 459 -6.02 -1.88 19.46
CA ASN A 459 -6.46 -2.06 20.83
C ASN A 459 -7.81 -1.34 21.05
N PRO A 460 -8.82 -2.01 21.65
CA PRO A 460 -10.12 -1.41 21.89
C PRO A 460 -10.07 -0.07 22.62
N ILE A 461 -9.16 0.10 23.60
CA ILE A 461 -9.02 1.35 24.38
C ILE A 461 -8.54 2.51 23.52
N VAL A 462 -7.75 2.25 22.48
CA VAL A 462 -7.27 3.26 21.52
C VAL A 462 -8.38 3.61 20.51
N LEU A 463 -9.24 2.65 20.14
CA LEU A 463 -10.30 2.83 19.17
C LEU A 463 -11.60 3.45 19.72
N LEU A 464 -11.72 3.65 21.04
CA LEU A 464 -12.93 4.24 21.65
C LEU A 464 -13.21 5.65 21.12
N LYS A 465 -14.45 5.91 20.65
CA LYS A 465 -14.90 7.24 20.18
C LYS A 465 -14.86 8.32 21.27
N VAL A 466 -15.01 7.94 22.55
CA VAL A 466 -14.89 8.86 23.69
C VAL A 466 -13.69 8.41 24.52
N GLY A 467 -12.57 9.12 24.37
CA GLY A 467 -11.33 8.79 25.08
C GLY A 467 -11.44 9.16 26.55
N ILE A 468 -11.31 8.17 27.44
CA ILE A 468 -11.03 8.41 28.86
C ILE A 468 -9.58 7.99 29.07
N PHE A 469 -8.70 8.96 29.27
CA PHE A 469 -7.33 8.67 29.67
C PHE A 469 -7.33 8.22 31.13
N ASN A 470 -6.93 6.97 31.37
CA ASN A 470 -6.74 6.42 32.70
C ASN A 470 -5.47 5.58 32.73
N GLU A 471 -4.46 6.10 33.40
CA GLU A 471 -3.13 5.49 33.40
C GLU A 471 -3.13 4.09 34.04
N ASP A 472 -3.86 3.86 35.12
CA ASP A 472 -3.93 2.55 35.78
C ASP A 472 -4.56 1.49 34.88
N VAL A 473 -5.59 1.86 34.12
CA VAL A 473 -6.22 0.98 33.13
C VAL A 473 -5.25 0.69 31.99
N LEU A 474 -4.56 1.71 31.46
CA LEU A 474 -3.57 1.55 30.40
C LEU A 474 -2.39 0.67 30.82
N ASN A 475 -1.94 0.78 32.07
CA ASN A 475 -0.86 -0.04 32.61
C ASN A 475 -1.24 -1.52 32.70
N LYS A 476 -2.47 -1.81 33.13
CA LYS A 476 -3.01 -3.18 33.15
C LYS A 476 -3.18 -3.72 31.73
N GLU A 477 -3.69 -2.90 30.83
CA GLU A 477 -3.87 -3.28 29.43
C GLU A 477 -2.54 -3.53 28.73
N PHE A 478 -1.51 -2.72 28.98
CA PHE A 478 -0.16 -2.95 28.45
C PHE A 478 0.39 -4.34 28.84
N LYS A 479 0.34 -4.70 30.12
CA LYS A 479 0.79 -6.02 30.58
C LYS A 479 0.01 -7.15 29.92
N LYS A 480 -1.31 -6.99 29.79
CA LYS A 480 -2.17 -7.95 29.09
C LYS A 480 -1.82 -8.06 27.61
N LEU A 481 -1.61 -6.93 26.93
CA LEU A 481 -1.22 -6.87 25.51
C LEU A 481 0.09 -7.62 25.28
N VAL A 482 1.12 -7.38 26.08
CA VAL A 482 2.40 -8.09 25.99
C VAL A 482 2.18 -9.59 26.23
N ASN A 483 1.59 -9.98 27.37
CA ASN A 483 1.40 -11.39 27.74
C ASN A 483 0.61 -12.19 26.70
N ASN A 484 -0.44 -11.60 26.12
CA ASN A 484 -1.25 -12.24 25.09
C ASN A 484 -0.49 -12.47 23.77
N ASN A 485 0.55 -11.68 23.50
CA ASN A 485 1.30 -11.72 22.24
C ASN A 485 2.64 -12.46 22.32
N ILE A 486 3.17 -12.73 23.52
CA ILE A 486 4.44 -13.46 23.68
C ILE A 486 4.38 -14.80 22.96
N LYS A 487 3.46 -15.69 23.34
CA LYS A 487 3.46 -17.07 22.85
C LYS A 487 3.27 -17.14 21.34
N SER A 488 2.29 -16.40 20.80
CA SER A 488 1.99 -16.39 19.37
C SER A 488 3.17 -15.84 18.55
N PHE A 489 3.77 -14.72 18.98
CA PHE A 489 4.90 -14.11 18.29
C PHE A 489 6.13 -15.03 18.28
N PHE A 490 6.60 -15.49 19.45
CA PHE A 490 7.83 -16.29 19.52
C PHE A 490 7.69 -17.67 18.86
N SER A 491 6.47 -18.24 18.79
CA SER A 491 6.23 -19.47 18.03
C SER A 491 6.32 -19.30 16.51
N SER A 492 6.21 -18.07 16.01
CA SER A 492 6.26 -17.76 14.57
C SER A 492 7.68 -17.39 14.07
N ILE A 493 8.64 -17.21 14.98
CA ILE A 493 10.00 -16.85 14.60
C ILE A 493 10.71 -18.05 14.00
N ASN A 494 11.14 -17.92 12.75
CA ASN A 494 12.04 -18.86 12.11
C ASN A 494 13.37 -18.14 11.80
N LEU A 495 14.49 -18.70 12.24
CA LEU A 495 15.82 -18.14 11.96
C LEU A 495 16.22 -18.51 10.53
N SER A 496 16.61 -17.51 9.74
CA SER A 496 17.05 -17.70 8.36
C SER A 496 18.49 -18.22 8.29
N ILE A 497 18.90 -18.74 7.13
CA ILE A 497 20.29 -19.12 6.85
C ILE A 497 21.26 -17.96 7.16
N SER A 498 20.91 -16.73 6.77
CA SER A 498 21.73 -15.54 7.06
C SER A 498 21.87 -15.27 8.55
N ASP A 499 20.82 -15.50 9.34
CA ASP A 499 20.89 -15.33 10.81
C ASP A 499 21.86 -16.36 11.42
N LEU A 500 21.82 -17.60 10.94
CA LEU A 500 22.68 -18.68 11.42
C LEU A 500 24.14 -18.51 11.00
N ILE A 501 24.40 -17.99 9.79
CA ILE A 501 25.75 -17.64 9.31
C ILE A 501 26.40 -16.62 10.26
N ALA A 502 25.64 -15.61 10.70
CA ALA A 502 26.16 -14.60 11.62
C ALA A 502 26.52 -15.19 13.00
N PHE A 503 25.83 -16.23 13.47
CA PHE A 503 26.24 -16.96 14.68
C PHE A 503 27.51 -17.76 14.46
N ALA A 504 27.54 -18.52 13.36
CA ALA A 504 28.65 -19.38 13.02
C ALA A 504 29.95 -18.57 12.90
N GLU A 505 29.93 -17.41 12.25
CA GLU A 505 31.10 -16.52 12.11
C GLU A 505 31.66 -16.08 13.47
N VAL A 506 30.80 -15.76 14.43
CA VAL A 506 31.28 -15.24 15.73
C VAL A 506 31.74 -16.36 16.67
N GLN A 507 31.22 -17.57 16.50
CA GLN A 507 31.64 -18.74 17.29
C GLN A 507 32.93 -19.38 16.78
N MET A 508 33.48 -18.91 15.67
CA MET A 508 34.75 -19.41 15.13
C MET A 508 35.89 -19.17 16.11
N GLU A 509 36.75 -20.19 16.27
CA GLU A 509 37.98 -20.08 17.05
C GLU A 509 39.08 -19.34 16.25
N LYS A 510 39.00 -19.40 14.91
CA LYS A 510 39.95 -18.79 13.97
C LYS A 510 39.46 -17.44 13.43
N ASP A 511 40.39 -16.53 13.12
CA ASP A 511 40.06 -15.20 12.55
C ASP A 511 39.37 -15.33 11.17
N SER A 512 38.13 -14.82 11.06
CA SER A 512 37.31 -14.92 9.85
C SER A 512 37.78 -14.03 8.69
N LYS A 513 38.77 -13.14 8.90
CA LYS A 513 39.25 -12.18 7.87
C LYS A 513 39.60 -12.83 6.54
N LEU A 514 40.21 -14.02 6.54
CA LEU A 514 40.60 -14.71 5.32
C LEU A 514 39.42 -15.29 4.54
N ILE A 515 38.29 -15.57 5.20
CA ILE A 515 37.08 -16.14 4.58
C ILE A 515 35.93 -15.14 4.48
N TYR A 516 36.13 -13.88 4.88
CA TYR A 516 35.11 -12.84 4.91
C TYR A 516 34.38 -12.67 3.57
N SER A 517 35.12 -12.76 2.47
CA SER A 517 34.52 -12.69 1.12
C SER A 517 33.56 -13.83 0.83
N HIS A 518 33.75 -15.02 1.41
CA HIS A 518 32.85 -16.17 1.31
C HIS A 518 31.63 -16.01 2.20
N ILE A 519 31.82 -15.57 3.45
CA ILE A 519 30.73 -15.30 4.39
C ILE A 519 29.72 -14.32 3.78
N ARG A 520 30.19 -13.23 3.17
CA ARG A 520 29.31 -12.26 2.46
C ARG A 520 28.54 -12.85 1.28
N LYS A 521 29.07 -13.90 0.62
CA LYS A 521 28.34 -14.62 -0.43
C LYS A 521 27.24 -15.48 0.20
N PHE A 522 27.56 -16.18 1.27
CA PHE A 522 26.63 -17.05 1.98
C PHE A 522 25.44 -16.29 2.56
N GLU A 523 25.65 -15.09 3.13
CA GLU A 523 24.57 -14.23 3.64
C GLU A 523 23.52 -13.88 2.57
N ARG A 524 23.93 -13.81 1.30
CA ARG A 524 23.04 -13.46 0.16
C ARG A 524 22.36 -14.67 -0.48
N PHE A 525 22.65 -15.89 -0.01
CA PHE A 525 22.24 -17.13 -0.67
C PHE A 525 20.72 -17.22 -0.85
N SER A 526 19.96 -17.15 0.25
CA SER A 526 18.50 -17.25 0.23
C SER A 526 17.83 -16.20 -0.66
N ASP A 527 18.18 -14.92 -0.48
CA ASP A 527 17.54 -13.81 -1.20
C ASP A 527 17.85 -13.83 -2.70
N GLU A 528 19.10 -14.13 -3.08
CA GLU A 528 19.48 -14.22 -4.49
C GLU A 528 18.81 -15.41 -5.17
N LEU A 529 18.69 -16.58 -4.52
CA LEU A 529 18.02 -17.74 -5.09
C LEU A 529 16.53 -17.47 -5.35
N LYS A 530 15.84 -16.88 -4.37
CA LYS A 530 14.43 -16.50 -4.52
C LYS A 530 14.23 -15.50 -5.66
N TYR A 531 15.13 -14.52 -5.79
CA TYR A 531 15.11 -13.57 -6.90
C TYR A 531 15.34 -14.26 -8.25
N LEU A 532 16.36 -15.11 -8.35
CA LEU A 532 16.72 -15.80 -9.59
C LEU A 532 15.61 -16.76 -10.05
N LEU A 533 14.97 -17.49 -9.12
CA LEU A 533 13.78 -18.28 -9.44
C LEU A 533 12.66 -17.39 -9.98
N SER A 534 12.37 -16.28 -9.30
CA SER A 534 11.36 -15.31 -9.76
C SER A 534 11.69 -14.73 -11.14
N TYR A 535 12.97 -14.57 -11.48
CA TYR A 535 13.43 -14.12 -12.80
C TYR A 535 13.23 -15.18 -13.89
N ILE A 536 13.49 -16.45 -13.57
CA ILE A 536 13.27 -17.59 -14.48
C ILE A 536 11.80 -17.70 -14.86
N LEU A 537 10.90 -17.50 -13.89
CA LEU A 537 9.46 -17.73 -14.04
C LEU A 537 8.67 -16.54 -14.63
N ARG A 538 9.34 -15.41 -14.93
CA ARG A 538 8.70 -14.24 -15.56
C ARG A 538 8.27 -14.56 -16.99
N TYR A 539 7.22 -13.87 -17.43
CA TYR A 539 6.76 -13.91 -18.81
C TYR A 539 7.88 -13.60 -19.82
N THR A 540 8.69 -12.57 -19.55
CA THR A 540 9.81 -12.17 -20.43
C THR A 540 10.95 -13.20 -20.51
N THR A 541 10.93 -14.23 -19.67
CA THR A 541 11.90 -15.34 -19.66
C THR A 541 11.27 -16.62 -20.18
N ILE A 542 10.33 -17.22 -19.44
CA ILE A 542 9.83 -18.57 -19.76
C ILE A 542 8.85 -18.56 -20.93
N ASN A 543 7.86 -17.67 -20.93
CA ASN A 543 6.91 -17.55 -22.04
C ASN A 543 7.63 -17.07 -23.31
N ARG A 544 8.58 -16.15 -23.17
CA ARG A 544 9.41 -15.71 -24.30
C ARG A 544 10.24 -16.85 -24.89
N PHE A 545 10.83 -17.72 -24.06
CA PHE A 545 11.49 -18.93 -24.53
C PHE A 545 10.53 -19.83 -25.33
N LEU A 546 9.33 -20.09 -24.81
CA LEU A 546 8.31 -20.91 -25.48
C LEU A 546 7.81 -20.30 -26.80
N LYS A 547 7.90 -18.98 -26.98
CA LYS A 547 7.55 -18.29 -28.22
C LYS A 547 8.69 -18.31 -29.25
N GLU A 548 9.94 -18.25 -28.79
CA GLU A 548 11.12 -18.21 -29.66
C GLU A 548 11.57 -19.60 -30.13
N GLU A 549 11.31 -20.66 -29.36
CA GLU A 549 11.68 -22.03 -29.72
C GLU A 549 10.62 -22.73 -30.59
N PRO A 550 11.00 -23.51 -31.62
CA PRO A 550 10.06 -24.25 -32.44
C PRO A 550 9.40 -25.40 -31.65
N ASP A 551 8.07 -25.52 -31.76
CA ASP A 551 7.28 -26.56 -31.04
C ASP A 551 7.80 -28.00 -31.26
N GLY A 552 8.42 -28.29 -32.41
CA GLY A 552 8.95 -29.62 -32.76
C GLY A 552 10.38 -29.92 -32.30
N GLU A 553 11.09 -28.94 -31.73
CA GLU A 553 12.49 -29.10 -31.31
C GLU A 553 12.65 -29.46 -29.83
N ILE A 554 11.55 -29.46 -29.06
CA ILE A 554 11.51 -29.87 -27.66
C ILE A 554 10.69 -31.17 -27.56
N SER A 555 11.39 -32.29 -27.64
CA SER A 555 10.79 -33.64 -27.61
C SER A 555 10.67 -34.23 -26.21
N ASP A 556 11.44 -33.72 -25.24
CA ASP A 556 11.63 -34.36 -23.94
C ASP A 556 12.23 -33.38 -22.90
N PRO A 557 12.21 -33.73 -21.60
CA PRO A 557 12.78 -32.94 -20.51
C PRO A 557 14.26 -32.57 -20.66
N VAL A 558 15.08 -33.46 -21.25
CA VAL A 558 16.52 -33.24 -21.41
C VAL A 558 16.75 -32.18 -22.49
N THR A 559 16.06 -32.30 -23.62
CA THR A 559 16.15 -31.35 -24.72
C THR A 559 15.62 -29.97 -24.31
N PHE A 560 14.50 -29.90 -23.58
CA PHE A 560 13.98 -28.66 -22.98
C PHE A 560 15.04 -27.99 -22.11
N ALA A 561 15.58 -28.72 -21.12
CA ALA A 561 16.49 -28.16 -20.14
C ALA A 561 17.81 -27.65 -20.75
N ASN A 562 18.36 -28.38 -21.73
CA ASN A 562 19.58 -27.98 -22.42
C ASN A 562 19.40 -26.69 -23.24
N ARG A 563 18.27 -26.56 -23.95
CA ARG A 563 17.94 -25.35 -24.71
C ARG A 563 17.64 -24.19 -23.79
N PHE A 564 16.81 -24.41 -22.76
CA PHE A 564 16.47 -23.40 -21.78
C PHE A 564 17.71 -22.90 -21.02
N HIS A 565 18.63 -23.79 -20.65
CA HIS A 565 19.91 -23.40 -20.03
C HIS A 565 20.69 -22.42 -20.93
N ARG A 566 20.85 -22.72 -22.22
CA ARG A 566 21.58 -21.85 -23.16
C ARG A 566 20.89 -20.50 -23.36
N PHE A 567 19.56 -20.52 -23.43
CA PHE A 567 18.74 -19.31 -23.51
C PHE A 567 18.96 -18.43 -22.27
N LEU A 568 18.89 -19.02 -21.09
CA LEU A 568 19.00 -18.32 -19.81
C LEU A 568 20.42 -17.82 -19.53
N GLU A 569 21.44 -18.62 -19.85
CA GLU A 569 22.86 -18.28 -19.67
C GLU A 569 23.22 -16.95 -20.35
N LYS A 570 22.73 -16.74 -21.59
CA LYS A 570 22.93 -15.48 -22.33
C LYS A 570 22.31 -14.27 -21.62
N ARG A 571 21.16 -14.45 -20.96
CA ARG A 571 20.39 -13.36 -20.33
C ARG A 571 20.84 -13.05 -18.91
N ILE A 572 21.11 -14.08 -18.13
CA ILE A 572 21.61 -13.96 -16.76
C ILE A 572 23.08 -13.47 -16.74
N GLY A 573 23.82 -13.63 -17.83
CA GLY A 573 25.20 -13.14 -17.96
C GLY A 573 25.38 -11.67 -17.54
N ALA A 574 24.44 -10.80 -17.91
CA ALA A 574 24.46 -9.37 -17.60
C ALA A 574 24.09 -9.02 -16.14
N ILE A 575 23.56 -9.97 -15.38
CA ILE A 575 23.10 -9.75 -14.01
C ILE A 575 24.26 -9.93 -13.02
N ASN A 576 24.44 -8.98 -12.10
CA ASN A 576 25.48 -9.00 -11.08
C ASN A 576 25.04 -9.73 -9.81
N PHE A 577 24.71 -11.03 -9.92
CA PHE A 577 24.44 -11.91 -8.78
C PHE A 577 25.54 -12.94 -8.58
N THR A 578 25.77 -13.29 -7.32
CA THR A 578 26.78 -14.24 -6.87
C THR A 578 26.39 -15.67 -7.27
N TRP A 579 25.12 -16.03 -7.04
CA TRP A 579 24.64 -17.41 -7.15
C TRP A 579 24.02 -17.74 -8.52
N LYS A 580 24.25 -16.89 -9.52
CA LYS A 580 23.68 -17.04 -10.86
C LYS A 580 24.14 -18.29 -11.61
N THR A 581 25.36 -18.74 -11.38
CA THR A 581 25.85 -20.01 -11.97
C THR A 581 25.28 -21.22 -11.25
N TYR A 582 24.99 -21.09 -9.94
CA TYR A 582 24.42 -22.18 -9.14
C TYR A 582 23.00 -22.52 -9.61
N ILE A 583 22.16 -21.52 -9.91
CA ILE A 583 20.81 -21.81 -10.45
C ILE A 583 20.86 -22.41 -11.87
N LEU A 584 21.88 -22.07 -12.68
CA LEU A 584 22.10 -22.72 -13.98
C LEU A 584 22.49 -24.20 -13.81
N GLU A 585 23.24 -24.55 -12.75
CA GLU A 585 23.51 -25.95 -12.41
C GLU A 585 22.21 -26.71 -12.08
N TRP A 586 21.20 -26.07 -11.50
CA TRP A 586 19.91 -26.70 -11.21
C TRP A 586 19.20 -27.17 -12.48
N ILE A 587 19.26 -26.37 -13.55
CA ILE A 587 18.69 -26.73 -14.85
C ILE A 587 19.42 -27.94 -15.45
N LYS A 588 20.75 -28.00 -15.30
CA LYS A 588 21.54 -29.17 -15.73
C LYS A 588 21.21 -30.42 -14.90
N ASP A 589 21.03 -30.27 -13.60
CA ASP A 589 20.69 -31.38 -12.71
C ASP A 589 19.27 -31.91 -12.98
N TYR A 590 18.33 -31.04 -13.34
CA TYR A 590 17.03 -31.46 -13.85
C TYR A 590 17.19 -32.36 -15.08
N ALA A 591 18.01 -31.97 -16.06
CA ALA A 591 18.29 -32.81 -17.23
C ALA A 591 18.88 -34.18 -16.83
N LYS A 592 19.83 -34.21 -15.89
CA LYS A 592 20.45 -35.45 -15.36
C LYS A 592 19.44 -36.44 -14.79
N LYS A 593 18.37 -35.96 -14.12
CA LYS A 593 17.32 -36.81 -13.55
C LYS A 593 16.64 -37.69 -14.60
N PHE A 594 16.57 -37.22 -15.85
CA PHE A 594 15.90 -37.92 -16.96
C PHE A 594 16.87 -38.68 -17.87
N PHE A 595 18.18 -38.47 -17.74
CA PHE A 595 19.19 -39.28 -18.45
C PHE A 595 19.25 -40.74 -17.97
N SER A 596 18.74 -41.05 -16.77
CA SER A 596 18.83 -42.37 -16.11
C SER A 596 17.52 -43.17 -16.07
N ILE A 597 16.47 -42.72 -16.77
CA ILE A 597 15.17 -43.41 -16.81
C ILE A 597 15.17 -44.36 -18.01
N GLU A 598 15.17 -45.67 -17.77
CA GLU A 598 15.15 -46.71 -18.81
C GLU A 598 13.80 -46.80 -19.55
N GLU A 599 12.73 -46.19 -19.02
CA GLU A 599 11.42 -46.15 -19.66
C GLU A 599 11.37 -45.04 -20.73
N ILE A 600 11.21 -45.46 -21.98
CA ILE A 600 10.82 -44.59 -23.10
C ILE A 600 9.36 -44.18 -22.87
N ARG A 601 9.17 -43.12 -22.08
CA ARG A 601 7.89 -42.41 -21.94
C ARG A 601 7.86 -41.28 -22.95
N ASP A 602 6.77 -41.15 -23.70
CA ASP A 602 6.50 -39.95 -24.51
C ASP A 602 6.14 -38.80 -23.58
N TRP A 603 6.96 -37.75 -23.59
CA TRP A 603 6.73 -36.51 -22.82
C TRP A 603 6.11 -35.46 -23.73
N SER A 604 5.08 -34.79 -23.24
CA SER A 604 4.60 -33.56 -23.89
C SER A 604 5.32 -32.33 -23.32
N LEU A 605 5.34 -31.24 -24.09
CA LEU A 605 5.98 -29.99 -23.68
C LEU A 605 5.33 -29.40 -22.42
N ASP A 606 4.02 -29.52 -22.28
CA ASP A 606 3.30 -29.07 -21.10
C ASP A 606 3.71 -29.90 -19.87
N GLU A 607 3.70 -31.23 -19.96
CA GLU A 607 4.19 -32.11 -18.88
C GLU A 607 5.64 -31.79 -18.48
N THR A 608 6.49 -31.55 -19.47
CA THR A 608 7.90 -31.18 -19.27
C THR A 608 8.02 -29.86 -18.52
N LEU A 609 7.31 -28.82 -18.98
CA LEU A 609 7.34 -27.50 -18.36
C LEU A 609 6.79 -27.54 -16.93
N PHE A 610 5.70 -28.28 -16.70
CA PHE A 610 5.10 -28.44 -15.38
C PHE A 610 6.07 -29.11 -14.40
N GLU A 611 6.69 -30.23 -14.79
CA GLU A 611 7.67 -30.91 -13.95
C GLU A 611 8.93 -30.06 -13.75
N PHE A 612 9.35 -29.27 -14.75
CA PHE A 612 10.49 -28.36 -14.62
C PHE A 612 10.23 -27.24 -13.59
N ILE A 613 9.09 -26.55 -13.69
CA ILE A 613 8.76 -25.48 -12.74
C ILE A 613 8.60 -26.06 -11.33
N LYS A 614 7.90 -27.19 -11.19
CA LYS A 614 7.74 -27.89 -9.92
C LYS A 614 9.10 -28.27 -9.32
N TYR A 615 10.01 -28.81 -10.13
CA TYR A 615 11.36 -29.13 -9.69
C TYR A 615 12.11 -27.92 -9.14
N LEU A 616 12.04 -26.77 -9.84
CA LEU A 616 12.70 -25.56 -9.39
C LEU A 616 12.10 -25.00 -8.09
N GLU A 617 10.77 -25.05 -7.95
CA GLU A 617 10.07 -24.61 -6.74
C GLU A 617 10.40 -25.50 -5.54
N GLU A 618 10.34 -26.83 -5.71
CA GLU A 618 10.70 -27.80 -4.67
C GLU A 618 12.17 -27.63 -4.28
N ARG A 619 13.07 -27.50 -5.27
CA ARG A 619 14.49 -27.30 -5.00
C ARG A 619 14.79 -25.98 -4.30
N GLU A 620 14.14 -24.88 -4.69
CA GLU A 620 14.33 -23.59 -4.02
C GLU A 620 13.87 -23.65 -2.57
N SER A 621 12.69 -24.23 -2.31
CA SER A 621 12.16 -24.41 -0.97
C SER A 621 13.08 -25.29 -0.11
N ASP A 622 13.58 -26.41 -0.67
CA ASP A 622 14.50 -27.31 0.04
C ASP A 622 15.83 -26.63 0.37
N GLU A 623 16.36 -25.80 -0.53
CA GLU A 623 17.63 -25.06 -0.36
C GLU A 623 17.49 -23.88 0.62
N GLN A 624 16.27 -23.43 0.95
CA GLN A 624 16.06 -22.46 2.04
C GLN A 624 16.20 -23.09 3.43
N GLU A 625 16.17 -24.41 3.56
CA GLU A 625 16.30 -25.06 4.86
C GLU A 625 17.76 -25.05 5.34
N PRO A 626 18.03 -24.63 6.60
CA PRO A 626 19.37 -24.59 7.17
C PRO A 626 20.16 -25.90 7.04
N GLU A 627 19.48 -27.04 7.16
CA GLU A 627 20.05 -28.38 7.05
C GLU A 627 20.52 -28.70 5.63
N THR A 628 19.81 -28.20 4.62
CA THR A 628 20.22 -28.36 3.21
C THR A 628 21.38 -27.43 2.89
N PHE A 629 21.38 -26.21 3.43
CA PHE A 629 22.49 -25.29 3.29
C PHE A 629 23.81 -25.86 3.84
N LEU A 630 23.77 -26.66 4.91
CA LEU A 630 24.94 -27.37 5.41
C LEU A 630 25.56 -28.31 4.35
N LYS A 631 24.72 -29.06 3.63
CA LYS A 631 25.18 -29.94 2.52
C LYS A 631 25.76 -29.13 1.37
N PHE A 632 25.19 -27.95 1.10
CA PHE A 632 25.73 -27.02 0.13
C PHE A 632 27.13 -26.51 0.54
N LEU A 633 27.30 -26.11 1.80
CA LEU A 633 28.59 -25.66 2.33
C LEU A 633 29.67 -26.74 2.19
N ASP A 634 29.38 -27.99 2.53
CA ASP A 634 30.33 -29.11 2.39
C ASP A 634 30.85 -29.22 0.95
N LYS A 635 29.93 -29.26 -0.03
CA LYS A 635 30.27 -29.29 -1.46
C LYS A 635 31.06 -28.05 -1.91
N TYR A 636 30.74 -26.88 -1.36
CA TYR A 636 31.43 -25.63 -1.66
C TYR A 636 32.88 -25.66 -1.17
N ILE A 637 33.10 -26.10 0.07
CA ILE A 637 34.41 -26.17 0.74
C ILE A 637 35.34 -27.15 0.01
N LEU A 638 34.81 -28.28 -0.48
CA LEU A 638 35.59 -29.23 -1.27
C LEU A 638 36.21 -28.62 -2.53
N ARG A 639 35.60 -27.58 -3.12
CA ARG A 639 36.07 -26.90 -4.33
C ARG A 639 37.10 -25.80 -4.06
N ILE A 640 37.36 -25.44 -2.79
CA ILE A 640 38.34 -24.41 -2.43
C ILE A 640 39.76 -24.97 -2.54
N SER A 641 40.62 -24.27 -3.30
CA SER A 641 41.99 -24.69 -3.58
C SER A 641 43.02 -24.20 -2.56
N ASN A 642 42.73 -23.15 -1.80
CA ASN A 642 43.63 -22.62 -0.77
C ASN A 642 43.44 -23.39 0.55
N ASP A 643 44.46 -24.13 0.97
CA ASP A 643 44.39 -25.00 2.16
C ASP A 643 44.14 -24.23 3.46
N ILE A 644 44.67 -23.01 3.59
CA ILE A 644 44.47 -22.17 4.79
C ILE A 644 43.03 -21.68 4.86
N GLU A 645 42.48 -21.18 3.75
CA GLU A 645 41.07 -20.77 3.67
C GLU A 645 40.14 -21.95 3.90
N LYS A 646 40.47 -23.11 3.33
CA LYS A 646 39.70 -24.35 3.47
C LYS A 646 39.63 -24.80 4.93
N GLU A 647 40.75 -24.74 5.66
CA GLU A 647 40.78 -25.12 7.08
C GLU A 647 39.92 -24.18 7.94
N ILE A 648 39.89 -22.88 7.63
CA ILE A 648 39.05 -21.89 8.31
C ILE A 648 37.57 -22.08 7.95
N LEU A 649 37.25 -22.41 6.69
CA LEU A 649 35.89 -22.74 6.27
C LEU A 649 35.37 -24.04 6.91
N ILE A 650 36.24 -25.02 7.18
CA ILE A 650 35.87 -26.24 7.93
C ILE A 650 35.51 -25.89 9.39
N ASP A 651 36.22 -24.96 10.01
CA ASP A 651 35.83 -24.44 11.34
C ASP A 651 34.44 -23.76 11.25
N PHE A 652 34.25 -22.87 10.28
CA PHE A 652 32.94 -22.24 10.04
C PHE A 652 31.80 -23.26 9.83
N TYR A 653 32.05 -24.31 9.04
CA TYR A 653 31.09 -25.40 8.80
C TYR A 653 30.64 -26.05 10.12
N LYS A 654 31.58 -26.39 11.01
CA LYS A 654 31.27 -27.00 12.31
C LYS A 654 30.46 -26.07 13.20
N GLN A 655 30.81 -24.78 13.21
CA GLN A 655 30.04 -23.80 13.98
C GLN A 655 28.63 -23.63 13.40
N TYR A 656 28.48 -23.62 12.08
CA TYR A 656 27.18 -23.56 11.43
C TYR A 656 26.32 -24.79 11.75
N GLU A 657 26.88 -26.00 11.69
CA GLU A 657 26.22 -27.25 12.08
C GLU A 657 25.69 -27.18 13.52
N PHE A 658 26.50 -26.68 14.45
CA PHE A 658 26.07 -26.44 15.83
C PHE A 658 24.94 -25.40 15.91
N CYS A 659 25.02 -24.33 15.13
CA CYS A 659 24.03 -23.26 15.09
C CYS A 659 22.65 -23.70 14.57
N ILE A 660 22.55 -24.78 13.80
CA ILE A 660 21.24 -25.31 13.36
C ILE A 660 20.35 -25.62 14.59
N GLY A 661 20.92 -26.16 15.68
CA GLY A 661 20.18 -26.42 16.92
C GLY A 661 19.64 -25.15 17.61
N ILE A 662 20.29 -24.00 17.38
CA ILE A 662 19.93 -22.69 17.95
C ILE A 662 18.61 -22.16 17.35
N LYS A 663 18.25 -22.57 16.12
CA LYS A 663 16.99 -22.22 15.40
C LYS A 663 15.75 -22.32 16.28
N THR A 664 15.68 -23.36 17.12
CA THR A 664 14.50 -23.64 17.96
C THR A 664 14.66 -23.18 19.42
N GLU A 665 15.87 -23.25 19.97
CA GLU A 665 16.10 -22.94 21.38
C GLU A 665 16.28 -21.45 21.66
N PHE A 666 16.84 -20.68 20.72
CA PHE A 666 17.09 -19.26 20.92
C PHE A 666 15.80 -18.41 21.00
N PRO A 667 14.79 -18.61 20.14
CA PRO A 667 13.49 -17.93 20.32
C PRO A 667 12.85 -18.25 21.68
N LYS A 668 12.90 -19.51 22.14
CA LYS A 668 12.40 -19.91 23.47
C LYS A 668 13.18 -19.25 24.61
N TYR A 669 14.49 -19.10 24.46
CA TYR A 669 15.33 -18.42 25.43
C TYR A 669 14.94 -16.94 25.57
N ILE A 670 14.76 -16.23 24.45
CA ILE A 670 14.28 -14.83 24.47
C ILE A 670 12.87 -14.77 25.07
N GLN A 671 11.97 -15.67 24.67
CA GLN A 671 10.62 -15.74 25.20
C GLN A 671 10.62 -15.80 26.73
N LYS A 672 11.40 -16.71 27.34
CA LYS A 672 11.51 -16.84 28.80
C LYS A 672 12.05 -15.57 29.46
N LYS A 673 13.01 -14.89 28.83
CA LYS A 673 13.50 -13.58 29.32
C LYS A 673 12.39 -12.54 29.28
N VAL A 674 11.67 -12.41 28.17
CA VAL A 674 10.55 -11.47 28.03
C VAL A 674 9.45 -11.74 29.07
N GLU A 675 9.05 -13.00 29.26
CA GLU A 675 8.07 -13.43 30.27
C GLU A 675 8.50 -13.08 31.69
N LYS A 676 9.79 -13.27 32.00
CA LYS A 676 10.34 -12.90 33.30
C LYS A 676 10.30 -11.38 33.50
N GLU A 677 10.74 -10.62 32.49
CA GLU A 677 10.83 -9.17 32.60
C GLU A 677 9.47 -8.48 32.67
N ILE A 678 8.46 -8.92 31.90
CA ILE A 678 7.13 -8.28 31.95
C ILE A 678 6.46 -8.45 33.32
N ASN A 679 6.74 -9.57 34.00
CA ASN A 679 6.25 -9.82 35.36
C ASN A 679 6.95 -8.93 36.39
N LEU A 680 8.24 -8.65 36.21
CA LEU A 680 9.04 -7.77 37.06
C LEU A 680 8.88 -6.28 36.71
N PHE A 681 8.30 -5.96 35.55
CA PHE A 681 8.17 -4.61 35.04
C PHE A 681 7.29 -3.76 35.97
N LYS A 682 7.94 -2.80 36.63
CA LYS A 682 7.28 -1.79 37.45
C LYS A 682 6.87 -0.64 36.55
N VAL A 683 5.58 -0.31 36.59
CA VAL A 683 5.03 0.81 35.82
C VAL A 683 4.89 1.98 36.77
N GLU A 684 5.70 3.01 36.54
CA GLU A 684 5.64 4.26 37.30
C GLU A 684 4.67 5.24 36.63
N GLN A 685 4.05 6.10 37.43
CA GLN A 685 3.23 7.19 36.90
C GLN A 685 4.08 8.14 36.08
N GLU A 686 3.63 8.44 34.88
CA GLU A 686 4.32 9.33 33.97
C GLU A 686 4.10 10.79 34.37
N LYS A 687 5.18 11.46 34.75
CA LYS A 687 5.21 12.92 34.89
C LYS A 687 6.22 13.51 33.92
N LYS A 688 5.75 14.35 33.00
CA LYS A 688 6.57 14.96 31.95
C LYS A 688 6.26 16.44 31.82
N THR A 689 7.18 17.18 31.24
CA THR A 689 6.90 18.55 30.79
C THR A 689 5.82 18.52 29.70
N PRO A 690 4.87 19.47 29.66
CA PRO A 690 3.78 19.54 28.69
C PRO A 690 4.21 19.26 27.24
N LYS A 691 5.31 19.86 26.80
CA LYS A 691 5.85 19.67 25.45
C LYS A 691 6.12 18.20 25.09
N ASN A 692 6.58 17.40 26.04
CA ASN A 692 6.94 16.00 25.83
C ASN A 692 5.71 15.06 25.76
N TYR A 693 4.51 15.58 26.01
CA TYR A 693 3.28 14.85 25.70
C TYR A 693 2.89 14.97 24.23
N LEU A 694 3.27 16.04 23.52
CA LEU A 694 2.86 16.30 22.13
C LEU A 694 3.69 15.57 21.07
N SER A 695 4.81 14.96 21.47
CA SER A 695 5.73 14.29 20.57
C SER A 695 6.43 13.14 21.29
N PHE A 696 6.38 11.95 20.69
CA PHE A 696 7.20 10.81 21.10
C PHE A 696 8.50 10.71 20.28
N ASP A 697 8.39 10.93 18.97
CA ASP A 697 9.48 11.01 18.00
C ASP A 697 9.03 11.93 16.83
N GLU A 698 9.85 12.09 15.78
CA GLU A 698 9.48 12.94 14.63
C GLU A 698 8.21 12.48 13.88
N GLN A 699 7.90 11.18 13.91
CA GLN A 699 6.76 10.59 13.20
C GLN A 699 5.48 10.61 14.06
N ASN A 700 5.61 10.42 15.37
CA ASN A 700 4.56 10.33 16.37
C ASN A 700 4.31 11.67 17.08
N ARG A 701 3.98 12.70 16.29
CA ARG A 701 3.49 14.00 16.80
C ARG A 701 1.98 14.03 16.88
N PHE A 702 1.44 14.81 17.82
CA PHE A 702 -0.01 14.97 17.99
C PHE A 702 -0.71 15.47 16.73
N TYR A 703 -0.10 16.43 16.03
CA TYR A 703 -0.62 16.93 14.74
C TYR A 703 -0.74 15.81 13.70
N ASN A 704 0.31 14.98 13.55
CA ASN A 704 0.30 13.85 12.60
C ASN A 704 -0.78 12.84 12.97
N TYR A 705 -1.01 12.60 14.27
CA TYR A 705 -2.10 11.74 14.72
C TYR A 705 -3.47 12.26 14.26
N ILE A 706 -3.75 13.56 14.46
CA ILE A 706 -5.01 14.17 13.99
C ILE A 706 -5.12 14.06 12.46
N LYS A 707 -4.07 14.43 11.74
CA LYS A 707 -4.05 14.39 10.27
C LYS A 707 -4.31 12.99 9.72
N GLU A 708 -3.64 11.97 10.26
CA GLU A 708 -3.70 10.61 9.72
C GLU A 708 -4.93 9.82 10.17
N LYS A 709 -5.40 10.02 11.42
CA LYS A 709 -6.45 9.18 12.03
C LYS A 709 -7.80 9.87 12.16
N GLU A 710 -7.86 11.20 12.14
CA GLU A 710 -9.09 11.95 12.43
C GLU A 710 -9.59 12.74 11.22
N LEU A 711 -8.69 13.40 10.47
CA LEU A 711 -9.08 14.16 9.28
C LEU A 711 -9.31 13.28 8.05
N ARG A 712 -8.57 12.18 7.94
CA ARG A 712 -8.74 11.22 6.84
C ARG A 712 -9.93 10.33 7.12
N TYR A 713 -11.01 10.57 6.39
CA TYR A 713 -12.29 9.89 6.61
C TYR A 713 -12.20 8.38 6.36
N PHE A 714 -11.45 7.93 5.35
CA PHE A 714 -11.26 6.51 5.03
C PHE A 714 -10.04 5.86 5.75
N SER A 715 -9.51 6.47 6.82
CA SER A 715 -8.33 5.96 7.54
C SER A 715 -8.54 4.57 8.15
N LYS A 716 -9.80 4.18 8.38
CA LYS A 716 -10.20 2.88 8.92
C LYS A 716 -10.46 1.79 7.86
N LEU A 717 -10.39 2.14 6.57
CA LEU A 717 -10.65 1.21 5.48
C LEU A 717 -9.35 0.49 5.07
N ILE A 718 -9.51 -0.75 4.61
CA ILE A 718 -8.44 -1.59 4.08
C ILE A 718 -8.86 -2.05 2.67
N PRO A 719 -8.05 -1.82 1.64
CA PRO A 719 -8.39 -2.20 0.27
C PRO A 719 -8.01 -3.66 0.02
N ARG A 720 -9.01 -4.53 -0.07
CA ARG A 720 -8.85 -5.95 -0.42
C ARG A 720 -9.19 -6.15 -1.90
N PRO A 721 -8.26 -6.54 -2.78
CA PRO A 721 -8.58 -6.78 -4.18
C PRO A 721 -9.66 -7.87 -4.29
N VAL A 722 -10.68 -7.63 -5.11
CA VAL A 722 -11.77 -8.58 -5.41
C VAL A 722 -11.59 -9.15 -6.81
N SER A 723 -11.22 -8.29 -7.75
CA SER A 723 -10.93 -8.66 -9.12
C SER A 723 -9.79 -7.82 -9.67
N LEU A 724 -8.85 -8.46 -10.36
CA LEU A 724 -7.84 -7.82 -11.19
C LEU A 724 -7.98 -8.39 -12.60
N ILE A 725 -8.26 -7.51 -13.56
CA ILE A 725 -8.37 -7.86 -14.98
C ILE A 725 -7.17 -7.25 -15.69
N LEU A 726 -6.42 -8.09 -16.38
CA LEU A 726 -5.28 -7.73 -17.21
C LEU A 726 -5.63 -7.97 -18.68
N LYS A 727 -5.17 -7.08 -19.55
CA LYS A 727 -5.25 -7.26 -21.01
C LYS A 727 -3.86 -7.63 -21.54
N GLN A 728 -3.77 -8.73 -22.28
CA GLN A 728 -2.52 -9.15 -22.91
C GLN A 728 -2.07 -8.12 -23.96
N GLU A 729 -0.80 -7.75 -23.94
CA GLU A 729 -0.18 -7.03 -25.06
C GLU A 729 0.29 -8.05 -26.10
N LEU A 730 -0.42 -8.10 -27.24
CA LEU A 730 -0.08 -8.94 -28.39
C LEU A 730 0.80 -8.15 -29.37
N THR A 731 1.83 -8.79 -29.92
CA THR A 731 2.60 -8.22 -31.04
C THR A 731 1.77 -8.20 -32.32
N ALA A 732 2.18 -7.42 -33.32
CA ALA A 732 1.47 -7.34 -34.61
C ALA A 732 1.29 -8.72 -35.28
N GLU A 733 2.27 -9.61 -35.15
CA GLU A 733 2.21 -10.99 -35.67
C GLU A 733 1.25 -11.87 -34.86
N GLU A 734 1.16 -11.63 -33.55
CA GLU A 734 0.28 -12.40 -32.66
C GLU A 734 -1.19 -12.02 -32.82
N VAL A 735 -1.51 -10.77 -33.16
CA VAL A 735 -2.90 -10.31 -33.37
C VAL A 735 -3.62 -11.20 -34.38
N ASP A 736 -2.95 -11.68 -35.43
CA ASP A 736 -3.55 -12.55 -36.44
C ASP A 736 -3.99 -13.91 -35.91
N SER A 737 -3.44 -14.34 -34.77
CA SER A 737 -3.79 -15.59 -34.09
C SER A 737 -4.99 -15.44 -33.14
N PHE A 738 -5.53 -14.23 -32.96
CA PHE A 738 -6.63 -13.96 -32.04
C PHE A 738 -7.80 -13.27 -32.75
N ASN A 739 -9.02 -13.66 -32.40
CA ASN A 739 -10.26 -13.02 -32.89
C ASN A 739 -10.67 -11.80 -32.06
N ALA A 740 -10.19 -11.70 -30.82
CA ALA A 740 -10.49 -10.64 -29.88
C ALA A 740 -9.37 -10.53 -28.84
N ASP A 741 -9.50 -9.57 -27.93
CA ASP A 741 -8.55 -9.36 -26.84
C ASP A 741 -8.49 -10.56 -25.89
N LEU A 742 -7.26 -10.99 -25.56
CA LEU A 742 -6.99 -11.94 -24.48
C LEU A 742 -6.94 -11.21 -23.14
N PHE A 743 -7.74 -11.67 -22.19
CA PHE A 743 -7.82 -11.17 -20.82
C PHE A 743 -7.42 -12.25 -19.82
N HIS A 744 -6.64 -11.84 -18.82
CA HIS A 744 -6.37 -12.63 -17.62
C HIS A 744 -7.14 -12.02 -16.45
N VAL A 745 -7.89 -12.85 -15.72
CA VAL A 745 -8.74 -12.45 -14.60
C VAL A 745 -8.30 -13.17 -13.34
N PHE A 746 -7.95 -12.39 -12.33
CA PHE A 746 -7.65 -12.84 -10.98
C PHE A 746 -8.89 -12.60 -10.12
N GLU A 747 -9.49 -13.66 -9.59
CA GLU A 747 -10.63 -13.57 -8.66
C GLU A 747 -10.18 -13.90 -7.23
N PHE A 748 -10.42 -12.98 -6.30
CA PHE A 748 -9.99 -13.11 -4.91
C PHE A 748 -11.16 -13.50 -4.00
N LYS A 749 -10.87 -14.35 -3.02
CA LYS A 749 -11.80 -14.75 -1.95
C LYS A 749 -11.08 -14.73 -0.61
N TYR A 750 -11.70 -14.11 0.38
CA TYR A 750 -11.15 -13.97 1.73
C TYR A 750 -12.00 -14.75 2.74
N TRP A 751 -11.33 -15.46 3.65
CA TRP A 751 -11.95 -16.11 4.81
C TRP A 751 -11.06 -15.88 6.04
N HIS A 752 -11.45 -14.93 6.89
CA HIS A 752 -10.68 -14.53 8.07
C HIS A 752 -9.22 -14.19 7.72
N ASN A 753 -8.25 -14.96 8.24
CA ASN A 753 -6.82 -14.77 8.02
C ASN A 753 -6.29 -15.58 6.82
N LYS A 754 -7.17 -16.01 5.92
CA LYS A 754 -6.82 -16.76 4.71
C LYS A 754 -7.40 -16.11 3.49
N ALA A 755 -6.69 -16.21 2.38
CA ALA A 755 -7.17 -15.84 1.07
C ALA A 755 -6.90 -16.95 0.05
N LYS A 756 -7.75 -16.98 -0.98
CA LYS A 756 -7.53 -17.75 -2.20
C LYS A 756 -7.73 -16.82 -3.38
N TYR A 757 -6.87 -16.93 -4.37
CA TYR A 757 -7.12 -16.29 -5.65
C TYR A 757 -6.95 -17.27 -6.80
N ASP A 758 -7.93 -17.22 -7.71
CA ASP A 758 -8.04 -18.07 -8.88
C ASP A 758 -7.62 -17.25 -10.11
N ILE A 759 -6.85 -17.86 -11.01
CA ILE A 759 -6.36 -17.24 -12.24
C ILE A 759 -7.07 -17.92 -13.41
N ALA A 760 -7.73 -17.11 -14.23
CA ALA A 760 -8.49 -17.57 -15.38
C ALA A 760 -8.26 -16.66 -16.59
N ASP A 761 -8.50 -17.18 -17.79
CA ASP A 761 -8.46 -16.40 -19.03
C ASP A 761 -9.60 -16.77 -19.97
N ASN A 762 -9.81 -15.94 -20.99
CA ASN A 762 -10.76 -16.19 -22.06
C ASN A 762 -10.11 -16.84 -23.30
N PHE A 763 -8.91 -17.46 -23.17
CA PHE A 763 -8.12 -17.92 -24.31
C PHE A 763 -8.91 -18.84 -25.25
N LYS A 764 -9.70 -19.77 -24.69
CA LYS A 764 -10.59 -20.67 -25.42
C LYS A 764 -11.51 -19.96 -26.43
N GLU A 765 -12.01 -18.78 -26.05
CA GLU A 765 -13.01 -18.03 -26.82
C GLU A 765 -12.37 -17.13 -27.89
N VAL A 766 -11.09 -16.77 -27.71
CA VAL A 766 -10.44 -15.75 -28.54
C VAL A 766 -9.31 -16.26 -29.39
N TYR A 767 -8.67 -17.37 -29.03
CA TYR A 767 -7.57 -17.93 -29.80
C TYR A 767 -8.09 -18.65 -31.06
N ARG A 768 -7.51 -18.33 -32.21
CA ARG A 768 -7.73 -19.07 -33.45
C ARG A 768 -6.95 -20.38 -33.39
N GLU A 769 -7.54 -21.41 -32.80
CA GLU A 769 -7.21 -22.77 -33.22
C GLU A 769 -7.45 -22.79 -34.73
N TRP A 770 -6.42 -22.89 -35.55
CA TRP A 770 -6.62 -23.03 -37.00
C TRP A 770 -7.70 -24.08 -37.23
N ILE A 771 -8.78 -23.66 -37.88
CA ILE A 771 -9.83 -24.51 -38.44
C ILE A 771 -9.13 -25.50 -39.38
N LYS A 772 -8.57 -26.58 -38.83
CA LYS A 772 -8.02 -27.71 -39.57
C LYS A 772 -9.11 -28.75 -39.77
N ASN A 773 -10.26 -28.28 -40.25
CA ASN A 773 -11.33 -29.07 -40.87
C ASN A 773 -12.22 -28.18 -41.78
N LEU A 774 -11.63 -27.17 -42.43
CA LEU A 774 -12.19 -26.57 -43.65
C LEU A 774 -11.20 -26.75 -44.80
#